data_AF-A0AAE8M4B2-F1
#
_entry.id   AF-A0AAE8M4B2-F1
#
_cell.length_a   1.000
_cell.length_b   1.000
_cell.length_c   1.000
_cell.angle_alpha   90.00
_cell.angle_beta   90.00
_cell.angle_gamma   90.00
#
_symmetry.space_group_name_H-M   'P 1'
#
loop_
_entity.id
_entity.type
_entity.pdbx_description
1 polymer ?
#
loop_
_entity_poly.entity_id
_entity_poly.type
_entity_poly.pdbx_seq_one_letter_code
_entity_poly.pdbx_strand_id
1 'polypeptide(L)'
;MSNADPEVVVALVALLVSLVALVATFMQVMQQYYASAAGYAECNEKVMGKWALTKTRRFTWDELRFEVEFEAPVIFVSPPDNKHGPIREAEIYFLDGSKQSLDNTWSELDINPRDEYANKTKRERIHTADNERASWTILLSAVQRMEHESEKWQKGEYENMHKHVGPPSALTPHDLPTEPPTLYEAHTMTVALQRKRKSWDTMPATVLRPYATTTMCHLIEMLAALGIYWKEFDRKRDRYRAEGNGFMVLGEKVADLGLMFNFSIYGRSRFEDNRVIPVDQVKELCFGYVSTIYSVTLDKRRLQFPEDDPENLAFLQLATREEISQTLIRIGCNTNAVRAFQDAGKHTSHLFPVSFEILGMLSRTFHIKNSMFTHIPNPTSDRWDKQSVSLVKVMEAYEELVPITIPGARRNPVIVEKIKKHVDQILAYNKDENVTEKMSMLKALHDAIDDCDQILTAKEPSGTVTPFVERMGIKIHENEIQKKRREMVQDVLRSHIQEVLRLLNDGEDRLSETQSLRADWSPATAHPRQDGQPRVVPIGFEDMHEASPDERQHKFMEVYFHVIREKVIPRAARSTDRRTSIVGAPAGYGFRRAGTGRTQASSTRGMERASSPAPPMPAPHLQTSIENIPLGPMANHRHSISSRPGSAISDSLSVNSEQPRPRLEGRLYEQEVSHDDAWCTLIFRMICWLMLHDFNKLDVQLSKSELLGSRMPVYIS
;
A
#
# COMPACT_ATOMS: atom_id res chain seq x y z
N MET A 1 29.87 41.84 -87.73
CA MET A 1 29.61 41.62 -86.30
C MET A 1 28.89 42.87 -85.81
N SER A 2 27.58 42.77 -85.57
CA SER A 2 26.75 43.90 -85.16
C SER A 2 27.07 44.30 -83.71
N ASN A 3 27.24 45.59 -83.46
CA ASN A 3 27.21 46.11 -82.08
C ASN A 3 25.85 45.73 -81.49
N ALA A 4 25.84 45.00 -80.38
CA ALA A 4 24.65 44.86 -79.57
C ALA A 4 24.33 46.23 -78.96
N ASP A 5 23.10 46.70 -79.09
CA ASP A 5 22.71 47.99 -78.52
C ASP A 5 23.00 48.00 -77.01
N PRO A 6 23.59 49.08 -76.47
CA PRO A 6 23.93 49.16 -75.05
C PRO A 6 22.68 49.01 -74.16
N GLU A 7 21.51 49.43 -74.65
CA GLU A 7 20.22 49.22 -73.99
C GLU A 7 19.84 47.74 -73.86
N VAL A 8 20.12 46.92 -74.88
CA VAL A 8 19.87 45.47 -74.85
C VAL A 8 20.83 44.78 -73.87
N VAL A 9 22.09 45.21 -73.83
CA VAL A 9 23.07 44.71 -72.84
C VAL A 9 22.65 45.07 -71.42
N VAL A 10 22.23 46.31 -71.18
CA VAL A 10 21.74 46.77 -69.86
C VAL A 10 20.46 46.03 -69.46
N ALA A 11 19.50 45.85 -70.38
CA ALA A 11 18.27 45.12 -70.12
C ALA A 11 18.53 43.63 -69.77
N LEU A 12 19.47 42.98 -70.48
CA LEU A 12 19.83 41.59 -70.23
C LEU A 12 20.58 41.40 -68.90
N VAL A 13 21.44 42.36 -68.52
CA VAL A 13 22.08 42.40 -67.19
C VAL A 13 21.03 42.66 -66.09
N ALA A 14 20.10 43.59 -66.28
CA ALA A 14 19.03 43.86 -65.33
C ALA A 14 18.09 42.65 -65.14
N LEU A 15 17.79 41.91 -66.21
CA LEU A 15 17.04 40.65 -66.16
C LEU A 15 17.78 39.59 -65.33
N LEU A 16 19.09 39.40 -65.57
CA LEU A 16 19.93 38.47 -64.81
C LEU A 16 20.00 38.83 -63.32
N VAL A 17 20.22 40.11 -62.99
CA VAL A 17 20.21 40.59 -61.60
C VAL A 17 18.85 40.37 -60.94
N SER A 18 17.76 40.63 -61.65
CA SER A 18 16.38 40.41 -61.15
C SER A 18 16.09 38.92 -60.92
N LEU A 19 16.57 38.04 -61.80
CA LEU A 19 16.42 36.58 -61.65
C LEU A 19 17.22 36.06 -60.45
N VAL A 20 18.46 36.52 -60.27
CA VAL A 20 19.30 36.16 -59.11
C VAL A 20 18.67 36.67 -57.81
N ALA A 21 18.14 37.90 -57.80
CA ALA A 21 17.41 38.45 -56.66
C ALA A 21 16.11 37.66 -56.35
N LEU A 22 15.38 37.22 -57.37
CA LEU A 22 14.20 36.37 -57.22
C LEU A 22 14.55 35.00 -56.63
N VAL A 23 15.63 34.37 -57.09
CA VAL A 23 16.12 33.09 -56.53
C VAL A 23 16.59 33.27 -55.08
N ALA A 24 17.32 34.35 -54.78
CA ALA A 24 17.79 34.63 -53.42
C ALA A 24 16.63 34.89 -52.44
N THR A 25 15.64 35.70 -52.85
CA THR A 25 14.43 35.96 -52.03
C THR A 25 13.58 34.69 -51.88
N PHE A 26 13.42 33.88 -52.93
CA PHE A 26 12.76 32.58 -52.82
C PHE A 26 13.48 31.64 -51.84
N MET A 27 14.82 31.55 -51.89
CA MET A 27 15.61 30.77 -50.93
C MET A 27 15.49 31.29 -49.50
N GLN A 28 15.48 32.61 -49.28
CA GLN A 28 15.28 33.22 -47.97
C GLN A 28 13.89 32.89 -47.40
N VAL A 29 12.83 33.02 -48.20
CA VAL A 29 11.47 32.63 -47.82
C VAL A 29 11.41 31.13 -47.53
N MET A 30 12.02 30.28 -48.37
CA MET A 30 12.06 28.83 -48.11
C MET A 30 12.81 28.50 -46.81
N GLN A 31 13.94 29.16 -46.54
CA GLN A 31 14.68 29.02 -45.29
C GLN A 31 13.84 29.43 -44.07
N GLN A 32 13.07 30.51 -44.16
CA GLN A 32 12.12 30.92 -43.11
C GLN A 32 11.03 29.86 -42.91
N TYR A 33 10.45 29.29 -43.98
CA TYR A 33 9.48 28.19 -43.87
C TYR A 33 10.07 26.93 -43.21
N TYR A 34 11.29 26.53 -43.56
CA TYR A 34 11.96 25.39 -42.92
C TYR A 34 12.33 25.66 -41.45
N ALA A 35 12.72 26.90 -41.13
CA ALA A 35 12.99 27.34 -39.76
C ALA A 35 11.72 27.48 -38.91
N SER A 36 10.54 27.69 -39.52
CA SER A 36 9.27 27.85 -38.80
C SER A 36 8.83 26.60 -38.04
N ALA A 37 9.29 25.41 -38.45
CA ALA A 37 9.03 24.12 -37.80
C ALA A 37 9.91 23.91 -36.56
N ALA A 38 9.82 24.83 -35.59
CA ALA A 38 10.48 24.73 -34.30
C ALA A 38 10.16 23.38 -33.62
N GLY A 39 11.13 22.78 -32.95
CA GLY A 39 10.95 21.48 -32.27
C GLY A 39 10.96 20.24 -33.17
N TYR A 40 11.04 20.37 -34.49
CA TYR A 40 11.11 19.18 -35.37
C TYR A 40 12.35 18.31 -35.09
N ALA A 41 13.46 18.94 -34.68
CA ALA A 41 14.66 18.28 -34.20
C ALA A 41 14.46 17.66 -32.82
N GLU A 42 13.81 18.36 -31.88
CA GLU A 42 13.59 17.89 -30.50
C GLU A 42 12.58 16.73 -30.40
N CYS A 43 11.70 16.56 -31.39
CA CYS A 43 10.78 15.43 -31.48
C CYS A 43 11.34 14.30 -32.39
N ASN A 44 12.64 14.01 -32.31
CA ASN A 44 13.28 12.95 -33.11
C ASN A 44 13.33 11.59 -32.37
N GLU A 45 13.75 10.53 -33.06
CA GLU A 45 13.80 9.17 -32.52
C GLU A 45 14.84 8.98 -31.39
N LYS A 46 15.93 9.76 -31.36
CA LYS A 46 16.85 9.77 -30.22
C LYS A 46 16.20 10.33 -28.95
N VAL A 47 15.34 11.35 -29.11
CA VAL A 47 14.65 11.98 -27.98
C VAL A 47 13.46 11.14 -27.50
N MET A 48 12.56 10.74 -28.40
CA MET A 48 11.29 10.09 -28.03
C MET A 48 11.25 8.57 -28.26
N GLY A 49 12.30 7.97 -28.82
CA GLY A 49 12.24 6.60 -29.34
C GLY A 49 11.18 6.46 -30.45
N LYS A 50 10.56 5.28 -30.51
CA LYS A 50 9.50 4.95 -31.49
C LYS A 50 8.30 5.91 -31.48
N TRP A 51 8.06 6.66 -30.40
CA TRP A 51 7.02 7.69 -30.37
C TRP A 51 7.26 8.83 -31.39
N ALA A 52 8.50 9.01 -31.87
CA ALA A 52 8.81 9.96 -32.95
C ALA A 52 8.07 9.64 -34.27
N LEU A 53 7.56 8.41 -34.45
CA LEU A 53 6.69 8.03 -35.58
C LEU A 53 5.34 8.79 -35.57
N THR A 54 4.92 9.33 -34.43
CA THR A 54 3.70 10.15 -34.31
C THR A 54 3.89 11.61 -34.74
N LYS A 55 5.14 12.04 -34.95
CA LYS A 55 5.47 13.40 -35.34
C LYS A 55 4.92 13.72 -36.72
N THR A 56 4.13 14.78 -36.80
CA THR A 56 3.59 15.32 -38.06
C THR A 56 3.85 16.82 -38.17
N ARG A 57 3.95 17.32 -39.40
CA ARG A 57 3.97 18.76 -39.68
C ARG A 57 2.59 19.16 -40.17
N ARG A 58 1.96 20.10 -39.47
CA ARG A 58 0.66 20.67 -39.85
C ARG A 58 0.88 22.08 -40.36
N PHE A 59 0.26 22.44 -41.49
CA PHE A 59 0.31 23.82 -41.97
C PHE A 59 -0.86 24.62 -41.39
N THR A 60 -0.54 25.72 -40.73
CA THR A 60 -1.51 26.62 -40.10
C THR A 60 -1.70 27.82 -41.01
N TRP A 61 -2.85 27.86 -41.72
CA TRP A 61 -3.14 28.88 -42.72
C TRP A 61 -3.27 30.29 -42.14
N ASP A 62 -3.74 30.42 -40.90
CA ASP A 62 -3.96 31.71 -40.22
C ASP A 62 -2.64 32.43 -39.89
N GLU A 63 -1.58 31.66 -39.61
CA GLU A 63 -0.24 32.14 -39.26
C GLU A 63 0.81 31.91 -40.37
N LEU A 64 0.40 31.30 -41.48
CA LEU A 64 1.23 30.92 -42.64
C LEU A 64 2.53 30.19 -42.25
N ARG A 65 2.48 29.26 -41.28
CA ARG A 65 3.66 28.50 -40.81
C ARG A 65 3.37 27.02 -40.53
N PHE A 66 4.43 26.24 -40.35
CA PHE A 66 4.33 24.83 -39.96
C PHE A 66 4.38 24.66 -38.44
N GLU A 67 3.32 24.08 -37.90
CA GLU A 67 3.24 23.58 -36.53
C GLU A 67 3.77 22.14 -36.46
N VAL A 68 4.54 21.81 -35.42
CA VAL A 68 5.03 20.45 -35.16
C VAL A 68 4.15 19.79 -34.11
N GLU A 69 3.32 18.83 -34.54
CA GLU A 69 2.47 18.04 -33.67
C GLU A 69 3.09 16.65 -33.41
N PHE A 70 2.94 16.13 -32.19
CA PHE A 70 3.44 14.83 -31.76
C PHE A 70 2.53 14.25 -30.68
N GLU A 71 2.66 12.96 -30.35
CA GLU A 71 1.97 12.36 -29.21
C GLU A 71 2.92 12.17 -28.02
N ALA A 72 2.41 12.38 -26.81
CA ALA A 72 3.09 12.09 -25.56
C ALA A 72 2.13 11.35 -24.60
N PRO A 73 2.63 10.47 -23.71
CA PRO A 73 1.74 9.70 -22.85
C PRO A 73 1.17 10.53 -21.70
N VAL A 74 -0.09 10.25 -21.38
CA VAL A 74 -0.72 10.54 -20.08
C VAL A 74 -0.72 9.24 -19.30
N ILE A 75 0.10 9.15 -18.25
CA ILE A 75 0.37 7.92 -17.49
C ILE A 75 -0.37 7.97 -16.16
N PHE A 76 -1.01 6.86 -15.76
CA PHE A 76 -1.77 6.73 -14.53
C PHE A 76 -1.78 5.28 -14.02
N VAL A 77 -2.33 5.06 -12.82
CA VAL A 77 -2.40 3.72 -12.21
C VAL A 77 -3.85 3.34 -11.93
N SER A 78 -4.30 2.20 -12.43
CA SER A 78 -5.67 1.68 -12.24
C SER A 78 -5.72 0.16 -12.28
N PRO A 79 -6.83 -0.47 -11.86
CA PRO A 79 -7.08 -1.88 -12.17
C PRO A 79 -7.01 -2.16 -13.68
N PRO A 80 -6.63 -3.38 -14.10
CA PRO A 80 -6.48 -3.75 -15.52
C PRO A 80 -7.81 -3.88 -16.28
N ASP A 81 -8.96 -3.85 -15.60
CA ASP A 81 -10.30 -3.83 -16.19
C ASP A 81 -10.88 -2.41 -16.33
N ASN A 82 -10.12 -1.36 -16.00
CA ASN A 82 -10.60 0.02 -15.98
C ASN A 82 -10.98 0.54 -17.38
N LYS A 83 -12.19 1.10 -17.49
CA LYS A 83 -12.75 1.66 -18.73
C LYS A 83 -12.80 3.19 -18.77
N HIS A 84 -12.27 3.86 -17.74
CA HIS A 84 -12.34 5.31 -17.59
C HIS A 84 -10.95 5.89 -17.33
N GLY A 85 -10.34 6.44 -18.38
CA GLY A 85 -9.05 7.12 -18.31
C GLY A 85 -9.17 8.64 -18.13
N PRO A 86 -8.07 9.35 -17.83
CA PRO A 86 -8.03 10.81 -17.73
C PRO A 86 -8.50 11.56 -19.00
N ILE A 87 -8.24 10.99 -20.18
CA ILE A 87 -8.71 11.49 -21.48
C ILE A 87 -10.02 10.77 -21.81
N ARG A 88 -11.09 11.55 -22.04
CA ARG A 88 -12.39 10.99 -22.47
C ARG A 88 -12.25 10.35 -23.85
N GLU A 89 -12.89 9.19 -24.04
CA GLU A 89 -13.03 8.48 -25.32
C GLU A 89 -11.72 7.98 -25.96
N ALA A 90 -10.55 8.26 -25.39
CA ALA A 90 -9.27 7.73 -25.85
C ALA A 90 -9.02 6.30 -25.32
N GLU A 91 -8.43 5.46 -26.18
CA GLU A 91 -8.05 4.08 -25.84
C GLU A 91 -7.00 4.05 -24.70
N ILE A 92 -7.20 3.13 -23.76
CA ILE A 92 -6.30 2.89 -22.62
C ILE A 92 -5.42 1.69 -22.93
N TYR A 93 -4.11 1.88 -22.87
CA TYR A 93 -3.13 0.80 -23.01
C TYR A 93 -2.56 0.45 -21.63
N PHE A 94 -2.80 -0.77 -21.17
CA PHE A 94 -2.20 -1.30 -19.95
C PHE A 94 -0.80 -1.83 -20.23
N LEU A 95 0.15 -1.54 -19.33
CA LEU A 95 1.52 -2.04 -19.43
C LEU A 95 1.59 -3.40 -18.71
N ASP A 96 1.40 -4.49 -19.46
CA ASP A 96 1.39 -5.86 -18.91
C ASP A 96 2.65 -6.71 -19.24
N GLY A 97 3.69 -6.11 -19.80
CA GLY A 97 4.94 -6.81 -20.17
C GLY A 97 4.84 -7.74 -21.39
N SER A 98 3.65 -7.90 -21.98
CA SER A 98 3.47 -8.69 -23.21
C SER A 98 4.05 -7.99 -24.44
N LYS A 99 4.31 -8.76 -25.50
CA LYS A 99 4.75 -8.21 -26.78
C LYS A 99 3.73 -7.23 -27.38
N GLN A 100 2.44 -7.54 -27.28
CA GLN A 100 1.37 -6.67 -27.76
C GLN A 100 1.33 -5.34 -27.00
N SER A 101 1.50 -5.39 -25.67
CA SER A 101 1.62 -4.20 -24.83
C SER A 101 2.83 -3.35 -25.21
N LEU A 102 4.02 -3.96 -25.38
CA LEU A 102 5.24 -3.26 -25.81
C LEU A 102 5.06 -2.53 -27.15
N ASP A 103 4.48 -3.21 -28.15
CA ASP A 103 4.21 -2.65 -29.48
C ASP A 103 3.15 -1.52 -29.39
N ASN A 104 2.10 -1.69 -28.58
CA ASN A 104 1.05 -0.69 -28.35
C ASN A 104 1.51 0.54 -27.56
N THR A 105 2.53 0.43 -26.70
CA THR A 105 3.06 1.57 -25.93
C THR A 105 4.38 2.12 -26.49
N TRP A 106 4.82 1.61 -27.65
CA TRP A 106 6.08 1.97 -28.32
C TRP A 106 7.29 1.92 -27.38
N SER A 107 7.34 0.88 -26.54
CA SER A 107 8.35 0.66 -25.51
C SER A 107 9.14 -0.62 -25.77
N GLU A 108 10.25 -0.80 -25.06
CA GLU A 108 11.20 -1.89 -25.27
C GLU A 108 11.68 -2.46 -23.94
N LEU A 109 11.85 -3.79 -23.83
CA LEU A 109 12.33 -4.43 -22.59
C LEU A 109 13.81 -4.12 -22.32
N ASP A 110 14.60 -4.00 -23.40
CA ASP A 110 16.03 -3.72 -23.31
C ASP A 110 16.29 -2.21 -23.34
N ILE A 111 16.25 -1.61 -22.16
CA ILE A 111 17.05 -0.42 -21.86
C ILE A 111 18.11 -0.85 -20.84
N ASN A 112 19.06 -1.68 -21.26
CA ASN A 112 20.31 -1.86 -20.52
C ASN A 112 21.32 -0.79 -20.97
N PRO A 113 21.59 0.26 -20.17
CA PRO A 113 22.53 1.31 -20.57
C PRO A 113 23.93 0.75 -20.82
N ARG A 114 24.26 -0.43 -20.27
CA ARG A 114 25.56 -1.08 -20.42
C ARG A 114 25.75 -1.71 -21.80
N ASP A 115 24.69 -2.27 -22.40
CA ASP A 115 24.74 -2.86 -23.73
C ASP A 115 24.64 -1.77 -24.81
N GLU A 116 23.84 -0.74 -24.56
CA GLU A 116 23.83 0.49 -25.37
C GLU A 116 25.21 1.20 -25.33
N TYR A 117 25.86 1.28 -24.16
CA TYR A 117 27.22 1.82 -24.01
C TYR A 117 28.31 0.92 -24.63
N ALA A 118 28.11 -0.41 -24.63
CA ALA A 118 28.98 -1.34 -25.36
C ALA A 118 28.86 -1.14 -26.89
N ASN A 119 27.67 -0.83 -27.40
CA ASN A 119 27.44 -0.58 -28.83
C ASN A 119 27.82 0.84 -29.27
N LYS A 120 27.85 1.84 -28.37
CA LYS A 120 28.32 3.21 -28.63
C LYS A 120 29.81 3.25 -29.01
N THR A 121 30.18 4.13 -29.96
CA THR A 121 31.56 4.32 -30.43
C THR A 121 32.47 4.97 -29.39
N LYS A 122 33.80 4.94 -29.59
CA LYS A 122 34.78 5.55 -28.66
C LYS A 122 34.57 7.05 -28.37
N ARG A 123 33.90 7.81 -29.24
CA ARG A 123 33.53 9.22 -28.97
C ARG A 123 32.24 9.34 -28.17
N GLU A 124 31.24 8.51 -28.46
CA GLU A 124 29.95 8.48 -27.77
C GLU A 124 30.08 7.95 -26.32
N ARG A 125 31.02 7.02 -26.08
CA ARG A 125 31.34 6.50 -24.73
C ARG A 125 31.91 7.54 -23.75
N ILE A 126 32.24 8.75 -24.20
CA ILE A 126 32.79 9.82 -23.34
C ILE A 126 31.65 10.65 -22.67
N HIS A 127 30.41 10.52 -23.15
CA HIS A 127 29.26 11.15 -22.51
C HIS A 127 28.81 10.37 -21.27
N THR A 128 29.07 10.94 -20.09
CA THR A 128 28.39 10.57 -18.85
C THR A 128 27.02 11.26 -18.82
N ALA A 129 25.96 10.46 -18.64
CA ALA A 129 24.56 10.79 -18.87
C ALA A 129 24.17 11.04 -20.34
N ASP A 130 23.44 10.09 -20.92
CA ASP A 130 22.67 10.30 -22.15
C ASP A 130 21.39 11.10 -21.80
N ASN A 131 21.54 12.43 -21.79
CA ASN A 131 20.49 13.36 -21.38
C ASN A 131 19.68 13.87 -22.59
N GLU A 132 19.85 13.28 -23.77
CA GLU A 132 19.08 13.62 -24.98
C GLU A 132 17.70 12.95 -24.99
N ARG A 133 17.60 11.73 -24.44
CA ARG A 133 16.36 10.94 -24.42
C ARG A 133 15.36 11.44 -23.37
N ALA A 134 14.08 11.45 -23.72
CA ALA A 134 12.99 11.77 -22.81
C ALA A 134 12.81 10.63 -21.78
N SER A 135 12.94 10.99 -20.51
CA SER A 135 13.02 10.10 -19.36
C SER A 135 11.76 9.26 -19.14
N TRP A 136 10.58 9.73 -19.58
CA TRP A 136 9.35 8.93 -19.52
C TRP A 136 9.43 7.67 -20.39
N THR A 137 10.24 7.65 -21.46
CA THR A 137 10.46 6.40 -22.23
C THR A 137 11.14 5.33 -21.38
N ILE A 138 12.05 5.76 -20.49
CA ILE A 138 12.76 4.89 -19.54
C ILE A 138 11.78 4.35 -18.49
N LEU A 139 10.86 5.19 -18.00
CA LEU A 139 9.80 4.76 -17.09
C LEU A 139 8.89 3.70 -17.72
N LEU A 140 8.38 3.92 -18.94
CA LEU A 140 7.49 2.95 -19.61
C LEU A 140 8.18 1.60 -19.78
N SER A 141 9.44 1.60 -20.24
CA SER A 141 10.24 0.39 -20.37
C SER A 141 10.55 -0.30 -19.03
N ALA A 142 10.84 0.46 -17.97
CA ALA A 142 11.05 -0.09 -16.63
C ALA A 142 9.80 -0.82 -16.10
N VAL A 143 8.61 -0.27 -16.34
CA VAL A 143 7.33 -0.89 -15.97
C VAL A 143 7.04 -2.14 -16.80
N GLN A 144 7.23 -2.10 -18.12
CA GLN A 144 7.03 -3.28 -18.98
C GLN A 144 8.00 -4.41 -18.60
N ARG A 145 9.26 -4.05 -18.31
CA ARG A 145 10.27 -4.98 -17.79
C ARG A 145 9.88 -5.58 -16.45
N MET A 146 9.32 -4.77 -15.54
CA MET A 146 8.83 -5.23 -14.24
C MET A 146 7.77 -6.33 -14.37
N GLU A 147 6.72 -6.11 -15.17
CA GLU A 147 5.70 -7.15 -15.36
C GLU A 147 6.29 -8.38 -16.08
N HIS A 148 7.09 -8.18 -17.13
CA HIS A 148 7.70 -9.28 -17.89
C HIS A 148 8.67 -10.16 -17.06
N GLU A 149 9.59 -9.55 -16.30
CA GLU A 149 10.56 -10.28 -15.48
C GLU A 149 9.88 -10.95 -14.28
N SER A 150 8.89 -10.30 -13.65
CA SER A 150 8.18 -10.88 -12.50
C SER A 150 7.24 -12.02 -12.87
N GLU A 151 6.50 -11.91 -13.99
CA GLU A 151 5.67 -13.00 -14.51
C GLU A 151 6.53 -14.22 -14.87
N LYS A 152 7.63 -13.99 -15.59
CA LYS A 152 8.57 -15.04 -15.99
C LYS A 152 9.22 -15.73 -14.78
N TRP A 153 9.63 -14.96 -13.77
CA TRP A 153 10.21 -15.50 -12.55
C TRP A 153 9.19 -16.35 -11.78
N GLN A 154 7.99 -15.83 -11.53
CA GLN A 154 6.94 -16.55 -10.79
C GLN A 154 6.51 -17.84 -11.51
N LYS A 155 6.43 -17.84 -12.85
CA LYS A 155 6.22 -19.06 -13.65
C LYS A 155 7.37 -20.06 -13.50
N GLY A 156 8.62 -19.59 -13.49
CA GLY A 156 9.80 -20.43 -13.27
C GLY A 156 9.82 -21.12 -11.89
N GLU A 157 9.43 -20.41 -10.83
CA GLU A 157 9.29 -20.98 -9.48
C GLU A 157 8.20 -22.07 -9.44
N TYR A 158 7.06 -21.83 -10.10
CA TYR A 158 5.99 -22.81 -10.25
C TYR A 158 6.44 -24.06 -11.03
N GLU A 159 7.14 -23.90 -12.15
CA GLU A 159 7.72 -25.04 -12.88
C GLU A 159 8.73 -25.82 -12.01
N ASN A 160 9.49 -25.12 -11.17
CA ASN A 160 10.46 -25.74 -10.26
C ASN A 160 9.76 -26.58 -9.20
N MET A 161 8.67 -26.08 -8.60
CA MET A 161 7.81 -26.84 -7.68
C MET A 161 7.29 -28.13 -8.35
N HIS A 162 6.73 -28.04 -9.56
CA HIS A 162 6.18 -29.20 -10.27
C HIS A 162 7.24 -30.27 -10.63
N LYS A 163 8.49 -29.86 -10.90
CA LYS A 163 9.62 -30.79 -11.13
C LYS A 163 9.96 -31.61 -9.87
N HIS A 164 9.75 -31.06 -8.67
CA HIS A 164 10.04 -31.72 -7.40
C HIS A 164 8.87 -32.57 -6.87
N VAL A 165 7.62 -32.13 -7.07
CA VAL A 165 6.41 -32.83 -6.59
C VAL A 165 5.98 -33.97 -7.54
N GLY A 166 6.36 -33.91 -8.82
CA GLY A 166 5.89 -34.83 -9.84
C GLY A 166 4.49 -34.49 -10.37
N PRO A 167 3.95 -35.26 -11.33
CA PRO A 167 2.60 -35.04 -11.83
C PRO A 167 1.56 -35.28 -10.72
N PRO A 168 0.40 -34.59 -10.73
CA PRO A 168 -0.61 -34.73 -9.69
C PRO A 168 -1.07 -36.18 -9.51
N SER A 169 -0.67 -36.81 -8.41
CA SER A 169 -1.23 -38.08 -7.97
C SER A 169 -2.58 -37.82 -7.33
N ALA A 170 -3.56 -38.69 -7.57
CA ALA A 170 -4.88 -38.64 -6.92
C ALA A 170 -4.83 -38.87 -5.39
N LEU A 171 -3.64 -38.98 -4.81
CA LEU A 171 -3.36 -39.30 -3.40
C LEU A 171 -2.56 -38.22 -2.66
N THR A 172 -2.10 -37.15 -3.32
CA THR A 172 -1.39 -36.03 -2.67
C THR A 172 -2.29 -34.80 -2.51
N PRO A 173 -2.78 -34.46 -1.30
CA PRO A 173 -3.64 -33.31 -1.07
C PRO A 173 -2.81 -32.02 -0.95
N HIS A 174 -2.30 -31.53 -2.06
CA HIS A 174 -1.81 -30.16 -2.16
C HIS A 174 -2.89 -29.29 -2.80
N ASP A 175 -3.56 -28.44 -2.00
CA ASP A 175 -4.48 -27.39 -2.45
C ASP A 175 -3.74 -26.22 -3.15
N LEU A 176 -2.65 -26.51 -3.87
CA LEU A 176 -1.82 -25.55 -4.59
C LEU A 176 -2.21 -25.60 -6.08
N PRO A 177 -2.45 -24.45 -6.73
CA PRO A 177 -2.80 -24.41 -8.15
C PRO A 177 -1.61 -24.81 -9.03
N THR A 178 -1.91 -25.30 -10.23
CA THR A 178 -0.88 -25.68 -11.23
C THR A 178 -0.18 -24.47 -11.85
N GLU A 179 -0.85 -23.32 -11.91
CA GLU A 179 -0.33 -22.09 -12.51
C GLU A 179 -0.43 -20.90 -11.52
N PRO A 180 0.46 -19.90 -11.65
CA PRO A 180 0.37 -18.68 -10.87
C PRO A 180 -0.82 -17.81 -11.29
N PRO A 181 -1.38 -17.00 -10.38
CA PRO A 181 -2.45 -16.06 -10.72
C PRO A 181 -1.97 -15.07 -11.79
N THR A 182 -2.79 -14.84 -12.82
CA THR A 182 -2.45 -13.88 -13.89
C THR A 182 -2.78 -12.43 -13.51
N LEU A 183 -2.20 -11.48 -14.26
CA LEU A 183 -2.41 -10.05 -14.05
C LEU A 183 -3.90 -9.67 -14.08
N TYR A 184 -4.67 -10.16 -15.04
CA TYR A 184 -6.09 -9.81 -15.20
C TYR A 184 -7.01 -10.52 -14.19
N GLU A 185 -6.55 -11.59 -13.53
CA GLU A 185 -7.32 -12.30 -12.51
C GLU A 185 -7.11 -11.71 -11.11
N ALA A 186 -5.90 -11.25 -10.79
CA ALA A 186 -5.51 -10.95 -9.42
C ALA A 186 -4.94 -9.53 -9.18
N HIS A 187 -4.37 -8.87 -10.20
CA HIS A 187 -3.80 -7.55 -10.00
C HIS A 187 -4.90 -6.49 -9.97
N THR A 188 -4.81 -5.56 -9.03
CA THR A 188 -5.72 -4.39 -8.95
C THR A 188 -4.97 -3.06 -9.03
N MET A 189 -3.64 -3.12 -9.14
CA MET A 189 -2.76 -1.97 -9.40
C MET A 189 -1.88 -2.25 -10.63
N THR A 190 -2.27 -1.69 -11.77
CA THR A 190 -1.54 -1.77 -13.05
C THR A 190 -1.27 -0.36 -13.58
N VAL A 191 -0.12 -0.16 -14.21
CA VAL A 191 0.19 1.11 -14.90
C VAL A 191 -0.50 1.12 -16.26
N ALA A 192 -1.12 2.25 -16.58
CA ALA A 192 -1.81 2.45 -17.85
C ALA A 192 -1.38 3.79 -18.48
N LEU A 193 -1.46 3.86 -19.81
CA LEU A 193 -1.28 5.12 -20.55
C LEU A 193 -2.41 5.38 -21.53
N GLN A 194 -2.68 6.65 -21.77
CA GLN A 194 -3.41 7.14 -22.93
C GLN A 194 -2.51 8.07 -23.74
N ARG A 195 -2.62 8.03 -25.07
CA ARG A 195 -1.85 8.92 -25.96
C ARG A 195 -2.51 10.29 -26.02
N LYS A 196 -1.74 11.37 -25.86
CA LYS A 196 -2.21 12.74 -26.02
C LYS A 196 -1.42 13.47 -27.09
N ARG A 197 -2.10 13.94 -28.13
CA ARG A 197 -1.54 14.84 -29.14
C ARG A 197 -1.20 16.19 -28.49
N LYS A 198 -0.01 16.70 -28.79
CA LYS A 198 0.55 17.98 -28.33
C LYS A 198 1.16 18.73 -29.51
N SER A 199 1.28 20.03 -29.36
CA SER A 199 1.99 20.92 -30.29
C SER A 199 3.25 21.46 -29.65
N TRP A 200 4.33 21.53 -30.42
CA TRP A 200 5.58 22.14 -29.96
C TRP A 200 5.42 23.63 -29.61
N ASP A 201 4.51 24.35 -30.28
CA ASP A 201 4.26 25.77 -29.99
C ASP A 201 3.69 26.01 -28.58
N THR A 202 3.14 24.97 -27.96
CA THR A 202 2.63 25.02 -26.57
C THR A 202 3.66 24.59 -25.52
N MET A 203 4.90 24.32 -25.92
CA MET A 203 5.98 23.93 -25.03
C MET A 203 6.62 25.18 -24.38
N PRO A 204 6.83 25.21 -23.06
CA PRO A 204 7.56 26.30 -22.41
C PRO A 204 8.99 26.40 -22.95
N ALA A 205 9.50 27.63 -23.13
CA ALA A 205 10.82 27.86 -23.73
C ALA A 205 12.01 27.24 -22.95
N THR A 206 11.84 26.93 -21.66
CA THR A 206 12.82 26.22 -20.83
C THR A 206 12.82 24.70 -21.05
N VAL A 207 11.85 24.15 -21.77
CA VAL A 207 11.64 22.71 -21.92
C VAL A 207 12.08 22.27 -23.30
N LEU A 208 13.29 21.74 -23.37
CA LEU A 208 13.94 21.35 -24.63
C LEU A 208 13.51 19.98 -25.17
N ARG A 209 12.66 19.22 -24.45
CA ARG A 209 12.22 17.88 -24.89
C ARG A 209 10.75 17.56 -24.55
N PRO A 210 10.06 16.71 -25.34
CA PRO A 210 8.69 16.29 -25.09
C PRO A 210 8.48 15.60 -23.74
N TYR A 211 7.60 16.18 -22.90
CA TYR A 211 7.28 15.63 -21.58
C TYR A 211 5.97 14.82 -21.56
N ALA A 212 5.96 13.74 -20.77
CA ALA A 212 4.75 13.02 -20.40
C ALA A 212 3.97 13.76 -19.30
N THR A 213 2.70 13.38 -19.09
CA THR A 213 1.84 13.99 -18.06
C THR A 213 1.32 12.91 -17.11
N THR A 214 1.35 13.16 -15.81
CA THR A 214 0.72 12.31 -14.80
C THR A 214 0.18 13.17 -13.65
N THR A 215 -0.25 12.56 -12.55
CA THR A 215 -0.58 13.28 -11.32
C THR A 215 0.40 12.89 -10.21
N MET A 216 0.55 13.74 -9.21
CA MET A 216 1.49 13.50 -8.12
C MET A 216 1.22 12.18 -7.39
N CYS A 217 -0.05 11.78 -7.21
CA CYS A 217 -0.35 10.49 -6.59
C CYS A 217 0.09 9.31 -7.47
N HIS A 218 -0.27 9.30 -8.76
CA HIS A 218 0.13 8.23 -9.68
C HIS A 218 1.64 8.15 -9.88
N LEU A 219 2.37 9.28 -9.85
CA LEU A 219 3.84 9.26 -9.83
C LEU A 219 4.35 8.49 -8.61
N ILE A 220 3.91 8.85 -7.40
CA ILE A 220 4.31 8.20 -6.15
C ILE A 220 3.98 6.69 -6.18
N GLU A 221 2.79 6.33 -6.68
CA GLU A 221 2.34 4.94 -6.85
C GLU A 221 3.21 4.14 -7.84
N MET A 222 3.54 4.72 -9.01
CA MET A 222 4.42 4.08 -10.00
C MET A 222 5.85 3.87 -9.49
N LEU A 223 6.40 4.85 -8.77
CA LEU A 223 7.74 4.72 -8.19
C LEU A 223 7.77 3.60 -7.13
N ALA A 224 6.77 3.57 -6.25
CA ALA A 224 6.64 2.51 -5.25
C ALA A 224 6.51 1.12 -5.89
N ALA A 225 5.69 0.96 -6.95
CA ALA A 225 5.54 -0.30 -7.67
C ALA A 225 6.87 -0.82 -8.25
N LEU A 226 7.74 0.08 -8.73
CA LEU A 226 9.08 -0.24 -9.25
C LEU A 226 10.12 -0.53 -8.14
N GLY A 227 9.76 -0.43 -6.86
CA GLY A 227 10.68 -0.58 -5.73
C GLY A 227 11.57 0.66 -5.49
N ILE A 228 11.10 1.83 -5.90
CA ILE A 228 11.77 3.13 -5.74
C ILE A 228 11.11 3.87 -4.57
N TYR A 229 11.90 4.25 -3.57
CA TYR A 229 11.44 4.96 -2.38
C TYR A 229 12.02 6.37 -2.29
N TRP A 230 11.41 7.23 -1.48
CA TRP A 230 11.79 8.64 -1.38
C TRP A 230 12.94 8.84 -0.38
N LYS A 231 13.96 9.62 -0.77
CA LYS A 231 15.03 10.10 0.11
C LYS A 231 14.87 11.56 0.51
N GLU A 232 14.30 12.37 -0.38
CA GLU A 232 13.93 13.76 -0.10
C GLU A 232 12.55 14.04 -0.70
N PHE A 233 11.68 14.67 0.09
CA PHE A 233 10.34 15.07 -0.32
C PHE A 233 9.99 16.44 0.30
N ASP A 234 10.73 17.49 -0.09
CA ASP A 234 10.56 18.85 0.45
C ASP A 234 9.65 19.69 -0.46
N ARG A 235 8.35 19.66 -0.15
CA ARG A 235 7.31 20.47 -0.80
C ARG A 235 7.47 21.99 -0.59
N LYS A 236 8.28 22.44 0.37
CA LYS A 236 8.48 23.89 0.65
C LYS A 236 9.63 24.45 -0.18
N ARG A 237 10.59 23.62 -0.54
CA ARG A 237 11.76 23.98 -1.38
C ARG A 237 11.67 23.45 -2.82
N ASP A 238 10.58 22.79 -3.16
CA ASP A 238 10.37 22.10 -4.45
C ASP A 238 11.52 21.11 -4.78
N ARG A 239 12.03 20.40 -3.77
CA ARG A 239 13.11 19.41 -3.92
C ARG A 239 12.60 18.00 -3.70
N TYR A 240 12.75 17.16 -4.71
CA TYR A 240 12.26 15.78 -4.69
C TYR A 240 13.35 14.83 -5.18
N ARG A 241 13.69 13.81 -4.38
CA ARG A 241 14.63 12.75 -4.75
C ARG A 241 14.09 11.40 -4.30
N ALA A 242 13.96 10.48 -5.25
CA ALA A 242 13.69 9.07 -4.99
C ALA A 242 14.82 8.20 -5.57
N GLU A 243 15.12 7.09 -4.92
CA GLU A 243 16.07 6.09 -5.43
C GLU A 243 15.66 4.70 -4.94
N GLY A 244 15.95 3.68 -5.75
CA GLY A 244 15.67 2.29 -5.40
C GLY A 244 15.66 1.41 -6.64
N ASN A 245 15.92 0.12 -6.44
CA ASN A 245 15.91 -0.90 -7.49
C ASN A 245 16.68 -0.53 -8.78
N GLY A 246 17.77 0.23 -8.67
CA GLY A 246 18.59 0.67 -9.81
C GLY A 246 18.13 1.95 -10.52
N PHE A 247 17.04 2.59 -10.08
CA PHE A 247 16.48 3.81 -10.65
C PHE A 247 16.61 5.01 -9.71
N MET A 248 16.86 6.18 -10.27
CA MET A 248 16.88 7.47 -9.56
C MET A 248 15.91 8.43 -10.22
N VAL A 249 15.13 9.12 -9.40
CA VAL A 249 14.17 10.15 -9.84
C VAL A 249 14.47 11.45 -9.12
N LEU A 250 14.66 12.51 -9.90
CA LEU A 250 14.88 13.87 -9.43
C LEU A 250 13.71 14.73 -9.89
N GLY A 251 13.11 15.51 -8.99
CA GLY A 251 12.03 16.44 -9.30
C GLY A 251 12.40 17.87 -8.95
N GLU A 252 12.11 18.78 -9.86
CA GLU A 252 12.34 20.22 -9.73
C GLU A 252 11.16 21.02 -10.29
N LYS A 253 11.15 22.33 -10.01
CA LYS A 253 10.14 23.25 -10.50
C LYS A 253 10.61 23.97 -11.77
N VAL A 254 9.89 23.73 -12.86
CA VAL A 254 10.08 24.40 -14.14
C VAL A 254 9.14 25.59 -14.25
N ALA A 255 9.68 26.75 -14.64
CA ALA A 255 8.90 27.96 -14.88
C ALA A 255 7.78 27.71 -15.91
N ASP A 256 6.62 28.33 -15.69
CA ASP A 256 5.43 28.30 -16.55
C ASP A 256 4.83 26.90 -16.84
N LEU A 257 5.36 25.84 -16.21
CA LEU A 257 4.86 24.47 -16.32
C LEU A 257 4.46 23.88 -14.96
N GLY A 258 5.32 23.96 -13.95
CA GLY A 258 5.11 23.30 -12.65
C GLY A 258 6.21 22.28 -12.32
N LEU A 259 5.86 21.19 -11.63
CA LEU A 259 6.83 20.17 -11.23
C LEU A 259 7.15 19.21 -12.38
N MET A 260 8.42 19.12 -12.74
CA MET A 260 8.95 18.15 -13.71
C MET A 260 9.88 17.17 -13.00
N PHE A 261 9.77 15.90 -13.37
CA PHE A 261 10.59 14.80 -12.86
C PHE A 261 11.43 14.19 -13.98
N ASN A 262 12.70 13.92 -13.69
CA ASN A 262 13.62 13.21 -14.57
C ASN A 262 13.89 11.81 -13.99
N PHE A 263 13.59 10.77 -14.77
CA PHE A 263 13.76 9.36 -14.42
C PHE A 263 15.03 8.79 -15.07
N SER A 264 15.93 8.19 -14.30
CA SER A 264 17.23 7.71 -14.79
C SER A 264 17.62 6.35 -14.20
N ILE A 265 18.40 5.58 -14.95
CA ILE A 265 18.96 4.29 -14.52
C ILE A 265 20.39 4.54 -14.00
N TYR A 266 20.67 4.13 -12.77
CA TYR A 266 22.01 4.20 -12.17
C TYR A 266 22.56 2.82 -11.74
N GLY A 267 21.74 1.78 -11.76
CA GLY A 267 22.10 0.42 -11.35
C GLY A 267 21.25 -0.65 -12.02
N ARG A 268 21.47 -1.91 -11.62
CA ARG A 268 20.68 -3.05 -12.11
C ARG A 268 19.38 -3.17 -11.30
N SER A 269 18.25 -3.19 -12.00
CA SER A 269 16.95 -3.58 -11.44
C SER A 269 16.83 -5.10 -11.27
N ARG A 270 15.99 -5.51 -10.33
CA ARG A 270 15.43 -6.86 -10.20
C ARG A 270 13.94 -6.73 -9.95
N PHE A 271 13.16 -7.65 -10.49
CA PHE A 271 11.71 -7.71 -10.29
C PHE A 271 11.30 -9.17 -10.03
N GLU A 272 12.08 -9.85 -9.20
CA GLU A 272 11.92 -11.26 -8.85
C GLU A 272 11.16 -11.32 -7.51
N ASP A 273 11.78 -11.87 -6.46
CA ASP A 273 11.29 -11.87 -5.08
C ASP A 273 11.00 -10.45 -4.53
N ASN A 274 11.71 -9.45 -5.04
CA ASN A 274 11.62 -8.05 -4.65
C ASN A 274 10.55 -7.23 -5.41
N ARG A 275 9.71 -7.86 -6.24
CA ARG A 275 8.55 -7.22 -6.89
C ARG A 275 7.52 -6.82 -5.81
N VAL A 276 7.18 -5.52 -5.77
CA VAL A 276 6.11 -5.01 -4.90
C VAL A 276 4.76 -5.60 -5.32
N ILE A 277 3.92 -5.99 -4.36
CA ILE A 277 2.63 -6.64 -4.63
C ILE A 277 1.67 -5.68 -5.38
N PRO A 278 1.09 -6.08 -6.54
CA PRO A 278 0.26 -5.23 -7.39
C PRO A 278 -1.23 -5.15 -6.97
N VAL A 279 -1.50 -4.81 -5.70
CA VAL A 279 -2.86 -4.60 -5.18
C VAL A 279 -3.17 -3.12 -4.91
N ASP A 280 -4.41 -2.71 -5.13
CA ASP A 280 -4.85 -1.30 -5.03
C ASP A 280 -4.59 -0.69 -3.64
N GLN A 281 -4.70 -1.49 -2.58
CA GLN A 281 -4.47 -1.04 -1.20
C GLN A 281 -2.99 -0.72 -0.90
N VAL A 282 -2.04 -1.21 -1.70
CA VAL A 282 -0.62 -0.80 -1.59
C VAL A 282 -0.44 0.69 -1.86
N LYS A 283 -1.34 1.31 -2.65
CA LYS A 283 -1.32 2.77 -2.88
C LYS A 283 -1.42 3.55 -1.59
N GLU A 284 -2.22 3.10 -0.61
CA GLU A 284 -2.38 3.78 0.69
C GLU A 284 -1.05 3.83 1.46
N LEU A 285 -0.29 2.72 1.42
CA LEU A 285 1.00 2.59 2.11
C LEU A 285 2.01 3.64 1.62
N CYS A 286 2.00 3.95 0.32
CA CYS A 286 2.85 4.97 -0.29
C CYS A 286 2.67 6.36 0.34
N PHE A 287 1.51 6.64 0.95
CA PHE A 287 1.17 7.89 1.65
C PHE A 287 1.17 7.72 3.19
N GLY A 288 1.52 6.55 3.71
CA GLY A 288 1.56 6.24 5.14
C GLY A 288 0.18 6.00 5.76
N TYR A 289 -0.83 5.78 4.92
CA TYR A 289 -2.13 5.26 5.33
C TYR A 289 -2.12 3.74 5.29
N VAL A 290 -2.86 3.11 6.20
CA VAL A 290 -3.03 1.64 6.22
C VAL A 290 -4.48 1.28 6.45
N SER A 291 -5.15 0.69 5.46
CA SER A 291 -6.41 -0.04 5.64
C SER A 291 -6.28 -1.16 6.68
N THR A 292 -7.17 -1.17 7.66
CA THR A 292 -7.25 -2.24 8.66
C THR A 292 -8.29 -3.30 8.31
N ILE A 293 -8.28 -4.41 9.05
CA ILE A 293 -9.34 -5.45 9.05
C ILE A 293 -10.76 -4.91 9.31
N TYR A 294 -10.89 -3.72 9.89
CA TYR A 294 -12.17 -3.05 10.11
C TYR A 294 -12.64 -2.21 8.92
N SER A 295 -11.76 -1.88 7.97
CA SER A 295 -12.12 -1.16 6.75
C SER A 295 -13.22 -1.87 5.97
N VAL A 296 -14.21 -1.10 5.50
CA VAL A 296 -15.37 -1.56 4.70
C VAL A 296 -15.18 -1.19 3.22
N THR A 297 -13.93 -0.89 2.83
CA THR A 297 -13.49 -0.22 1.59
C THR A 297 -13.80 1.27 1.52
N LEU A 298 -12.79 2.06 1.10
CA LEU A 298 -13.00 3.39 0.56
C LEU A 298 -13.75 3.26 -0.77
N ASP A 299 -14.64 4.22 -1.06
CA ASP A 299 -15.12 4.44 -2.43
C ASP A 299 -13.88 4.71 -3.31
N LYS A 300 -13.56 3.78 -4.20
CA LYS A 300 -12.39 3.80 -5.11
C LYS A 300 -12.29 5.06 -5.98
N ARG A 301 -13.31 5.92 -5.97
CA ARG A 301 -13.38 7.19 -6.71
C ARG A 301 -13.17 8.43 -5.85
N ARG A 302 -13.09 8.32 -4.52
CA ARG A 302 -13.19 9.46 -3.60
C ARG A 302 -11.99 9.67 -2.68
N LEU A 303 -11.44 10.88 -2.83
CA LEU A 303 -10.68 11.68 -1.86
C LEU A 303 -11.44 12.00 -0.56
N GLN A 304 -12.38 11.16 -0.10
CA GLN A 304 -13.00 11.35 1.21
C GLN A 304 -12.04 10.82 2.28
N PHE A 305 -11.17 11.72 2.73
CA PHE A 305 -10.31 11.50 3.89
C PHE A 305 -11.17 11.06 5.09
N PRO A 306 -10.77 10.01 5.84
CA PRO A 306 -11.53 9.52 7.01
C PRO A 306 -11.62 10.48 8.21
N GLU A 307 -11.23 11.75 8.06
CA GLU A 307 -11.12 12.74 9.16
C GLU A 307 -12.47 13.04 9.84
N ASP A 308 -13.59 12.83 9.13
CA ASP A 308 -14.95 13.07 9.64
C ASP A 308 -15.48 11.98 10.60
N ASP A 309 -14.78 10.85 10.80
CA ASP A 309 -15.20 9.79 11.74
C ASP A 309 -14.07 9.36 12.70
N PRO A 310 -13.91 10.06 13.85
CA PRO A 310 -12.84 9.80 14.80
C PRO A 310 -13.00 8.50 15.61
N GLU A 311 -14.14 7.79 15.51
CA GLU A 311 -14.35 6.51 16.21
C GLU A 311 -14.04 5.29 15.30
N ASN A 312 -13.65 5.52 14.04
CA ASN A 312 -13.46 4.46 13.06
C ASN A 312 -12.01 3.95 12.94
N LEU A 313 -11.77 2.73 13.44
CA LEU A 313 -10.50 1.99 13.28
C LEU A 313 -10.19 1.53 11.84
N ALA A 314 -10.96 1.93 10.82
CA ALA A 314 -10.74 1.51 9.43
C ALA A 314 -9.36 1.86 8.86
N PHE A 315 -8.72 2.94 9.33
CA PHE A 315 -7.44 3.43 8.80
C PHE A 315 -6.46 3.85 9.90
N LEU A 316 -5.20 3.43 9.75
CA LEU A 316 -4.06 3.96 10.50
C LEU A 316 -3.37 5.06 9.68
N GLN A 317 -2.77 6.03 10.37
CA GLN A 317 -1.83 7.00 9.82
C GLN A 317 -0.49 6.80 10.54
N LEU A 318 0.55 6.42 9.79
CA LEU A 318 1.84 6.00 10.34
C LEU A 318 3.04 6.77 9.73
N ALA A 319 2.81 7.76 8.84
CA ALA A 319 3.88 8.38 8.06
C ALA A 319 4.89 9.17 8.91
N THR A 320 4.47 9.63 10.09
CA THR A 320 5.30 10.38 11.04
C THR A 320 4.95 10.02 12.49
N ARG A 321 5.86 10.31 13.43
CA ARG A 321 5.61 10.12 14.88
C ARG A 321 4.37 10.87 15.40
N GLU A 322 4.03 12.03 14.82
CA GLU A 322 2.80 12.76 15.17
C GLU A 322 1.55 12.05 14.61
N GLU A 323 1.59 11.56 13.37
CA GLU A 323 0.49 10.74 12.82
C GLU A 323 0.28 9.43 13.59
N ILE A 324 1.36 8.76 14.01
CA ILE A 324 1.28 7.59 14.89
C ILE A 324 0.61 7.99 16.22
N SER A 325 0.95 9.16 16.77
CA SER A 325 0.33 9.70 17.99
C SER A 325 -1.19 9.93 17.81
N GLN A 326 -1.62 10.46 16.66
CA GLN A 326 -3.04 10.59 16.31
C GLN A 326 -3.74 9.22 16.16
N THR A 327 -3.06 8.22 15.57
CA THR A 327 -3.54 6.84 15.49
C THR A 327 -3.72 6.23 16.89
N LEU A 328 -2.80 6.46 17.82
CA LEU A 328 -2.93 6.03 19.21
C LEU A 328 -4.12 6.69 19.92
N ILE A 329 -4.41 7.97 19.63
CA ILE A 329 -5.61 8.65 20.13
C ILE A 329 -6.89 7.98 19.60
N ARG A 330 -6.95 7.62 18.31
CA ARG A 330 -8.11 6.90 17.71
C ARG A 330 -8.31 5.50 18.30
N ILE A 331 -7.22 4.78 18.59
CA ILE A 331 -7.26 3.51 19.34
C ILE A 331 -7.79 3.71 20.78
N GLY A 332 -7.66 4.93 21.32
CA GLY A 332 -8.12 5.32 22.65
C GLY A 332 -7.04 5.27 23.72
N CYS A 333 -5.76 5.21 23.32
CA CYS A 333 -4.63 5.16 24.25
C CYS A 333 -4.54 6.42 25.11
N ASN A 334 -4.05 6.25 26.34
CA ASN A 334 -3.85 7.34 27.29
C ASN A 334 -2.75 8.31 26.85
N THR A 335 -2.73 9.50 27.46
CA THR A 335 -1.77 10.57 27.15
C THR A 335 -0.30 10.15 27.30
N ASN A 336 0.02 9.20 28.18
CA ASN A 336 1.40 8.75 28.38
C ASN A 336 1.88 7.92 27.18
N ALA A 337 1.05 6.99 26.69
CA ALA A 337 1.32 6.21 25.49
C ALA A 337 1.42 7.09 24.23
N VAL A 338 0.55 8.10 24.11
CA VAL A 338 0.62 9.10 23.02
C VAL A 338 1.93 9.90 23.08
N ARG A 339 2.30 10.41 24.28
CA ARG A 339 3.55 11.16 24.47
C ARG A 339 4.82 10.36 24.17
N ALA A 340 4.81 9.04 24.33
CA ALA A 340 5.96 8.19 24.03
C ALA A 340 6.38 8.28 22.54
N PHE A 341 5.46 8.59 21.62
CA PHE A 341 5.79 8.87 20.23
C PHE A 341 6.11 10.34 19.96
N GLN A 342 5.50 11.28 20.69
CA GLN A 342 5.78 12.72 20.51
C GLN A 342 7.17 13.13 21.04
N ASP A 343 7.64 12.51 22.12
CA ASP A 343 8.98 12.73 22.66
C ASP A 343 10.01 11.94 21.83
N ALA A 344 11.14 12.58 21.50
CA ALA A 344 12.24 11.96 20.78
C ALA A 344 13.19 11.18 21.72
N GLY A 345 13.14 11.42 23.03
CA GLY A 345 13.91 10.67 24.03
C GLY A 345 13.27 9.34 24.43
N LYS A 346 11.96 9.16 24.19
CA LYS A 346 11.22 7.97 24.64
C LYS A 346 11.37 6.78 23.69
N HIS A 347 11.49 5.59 24.28
CA HIS A 347 11.67 4.33 23.57
C HIS A 347 10.34 3.85 22.95
N THR A 348 10.37 3.63 21.63
CA THR A 348 9.23 3.15 20.83
C THR A 348 9.56 1.87 20.04
N SER A 349 10.58 1.13 20.49
CA SER A 349 11.05 -0.13 19.88
C SER A 349 11.54 -1.07 20.98
N HIS A 350 11.23 -2.36 20.84
CA HIS A 350 11.79 -3.46 21.62
C HIS A 350 12.75 -4.24 20.71
N LEU A 351 12.43 -5.50 20.40
CA LEU A 351 13.02 -6.31 19.35
C LEU A 351 12.83 -5.69 17.94
N PHE A 352 11.72 -4.99 17.74
CA PHE A 352 11.42 -4.18 16.56
C PHE A 352 10.51 -2.99 16.92
N PRO A 353 10.29 -2.01 16.02
CA PRO A 353 9.50 -0.82 16.34
C PRO A 353 8.01 -1.15 16.57
N VAL A 354 7.40 -0.52 17.57
CA VAL A 354 5.98 -0.73 17.95
C VAL A 354 5.02 -0.33 16.82
N SER A 355 5.46 0.50 15.88
CA SER A 355 4.71 0.79 14.64
C SER A 355 4.49 -0.45 13.76
N PHE A 356 5.50 -1.33 13.62
CA PHE A 356 5.38 -2.61 12.89
C PHE A 356 4.53 -3.65 13.64
N GLU A 357 4.52 -3.59 14.97
CA GLU A 357 3.62 -4.38 15.79
C GLU A 357 2.15 -3.99 15.56
N ILE A 358 1.83 -2.69 15.63
CA ILE A 358 0.48 -2.16 15.32
C ILE A 358 0.09 -2.48 13.87
N LEU A 359 1.04 -2.37 12.94
CA LEU A 359 0.86 -2.71 11.53
C LEU A 359 0.45 -4.19 11.35
N GLY A 360 1.22 -5.13 11.91
CA GLY A 360 0.92 -6.57 11.83
C GLY A 360 -0.37 -6.96 12.57
N MET A 361 -0.71 -6.28 13.67
CA MET A 361 -1.94 -6.53 14.41
C MET A 361 -3.21 -6.12 13.66
N LEU A 362 -3.18 -5.04 12.88
CA LEU A 362 -4.39 -4.44 12.32
C LEU A 362 -4.46 -4.36 10.79
N SER A 363 -3.34 -4.31 10.08
CA SER A 363 -3.33 -4.14 8.61
C SER A 363 -4.06 -5.27 7.91
N ARG A 364 -4.79 -4.97 6.82
CA ARG A 364 -5.27 -6.01 5.91
C ARG A 364 -4.08 -6.81 5.34
N THR A 365 -4.37 -8.03 4.87
CA THR A 365 -3.44 -8.82 4.07
C THR A 365 -3.31 -8.20 2.68
N PHE A 366 -2.08 -7.93 2.24
CA PHE A 366 -1.80 -7.46 0.87
C PHE A 366 -1.45 -8.61 -0.08
N HIS A 367 -0.91 -9.71 0.46
CA HIS A 367 -0.56 -10.92 -0.28
C HIS A 367 -1.70 -11.44 -1.17
N ILE A 368 -1.42 -11.55 -2.47
CA ILE A 368 -2.30 -12.19 -3.45
C ILE A 368 -2.26 -13.70 -3.21
N LYS A 369 -3.42 -14.34 -3.03
CA LYS A 369 -3.48 -15.78 -2.78
C LYS A 369 -2.80 -16.57 -3.91
N ASN A 370 -1.92 -17.49 -3.53
CA ASN A 370 -1.06 -18.27 -4.43
C ASN A 370 -0.02 -17.46 -5.24
N SER A 371 0.22 -16.19 -4.94
CA SER A 371 1.38 -15.47 -5.49
C SER A 371 2.66 -15.80 -4.70
N MET A 372 3.82 -15.53 -5.30
CA MET A 372 5.13 -15.56 -4.64
C MET A 372 5.60 -14.17 -4.15
N PHE A 373 4.83 -13.11 -4.42
CA PHE A 373 5.22 -11.73 -4.08
C PHE A 373 4.90 -11.38 -2.62
N THR A 374 5.93 -10.98 -1.88
CA THR A 374 5.83 -10.58 -0.45
C THR A 374 6.08 -9.09 -0.21
N HIS A 375 6.74 -8.39 -1.13
CA HIS A 375 7.24 -7.03 -0.89
C HIS A 375 6.14 -5.95 -0.92
N ILE A 376 6.19 -5.03 0.04
CA ILE A 376 5.33 -3.83 0.11
C ILE A 376 6.14 -2.57 0.46
N PRO A 377 5.67 -1.36 0.11
CA PRO A 377 6.24 -0.11 0.59
C PRO A 377 6.08 0.02 2.11
N ASN A 378 7.04 0.65 2.77
CA ASN A 378 6.99 0.91 4.22
C ASN A 378 6.06 2.12 4.49
N PRO A 379 4.91 1.94 5.20
CA PRO A 379 4.03 3.06 5.53
C PRO A 379 4.51 3.87 6.74
N THR A 380 5.58 3.45 7.42
CA THR A 380 6.02 4.00 8.71
C THR A 380 7.29 4.83 8.59
N SER A 381 7.46 5.84 9.47
CA SER A 381 8.74 6.56 9.59
C SER A 381 9.88 5.71 10.19
N ASP A 382 9.56 4.52 10.71
CA ASP A 382 10.53 3.61 11.34
C ASP A 382 11.11 2.63 10.31
N ARG A 383 12.29 2.07 10.63
CA ARG A 383 13.01 1.16 9.73
C ARG A 383 12.70 -0.29 10.06
N TRP A 384 12.34 -1.09 9.05
CA TRP A 384 12.32 -2.55 9.17
C TRP A 384 13.69 -3.16 8.85
N ASP A 385 14.13 -4.13 9.64
CA ASP A 385 15.36 -4.88 9.41
C ASP A 385 15.17 -6.38 9.72
N LYS A 386 14.78 -7.16 8.72
CA LYS A 386 14.57 -8.62 8.81
C LYS A 386 15.83 -9.39 9.28
N GLN A 387 17.02 -8.80 9.20
CA GLN A 387 18.26 -9.42 9.72
C GLN A 387 18.42 -9.25 11.24
N SER A 388 17.67 -8.35 11.87
CA SER A 388 17.74 -8.07 13.31
C SER A 388 16.82 -8.95 14.16
N VAL A 389 15.83 -9.60 13.54
CA VAL A 389 14.80 -10.41 14.21
C VAL A 389 14.49 -11.68 13.41
N SER A 390 14.62 -12.85 14.05
CA SER A 390 14.08 -14.10 13.51
C SER A 390 12.63 -14.27 13.94
N LEU A 391 11.69 -13.98 13.04
CA LEU A 391 10.27 -14.18 13.30
C LEU A 391 9.89 -15.66 13.47
N VAL A 392 10.70 -16.58 12.91
CA VAL A 392 10.57 -18.02 13.15
C VAL A 392 10.78 -18.33 14.64
N LYS A 393 11.86 -17.81 15.25
CA LYS A 393 12.10 -17.97 16.70
C LYS A 393 11.03 -17.30 17.56
N VAL A 394 10.44 -16.20 17.08
CA VAL A 394 9.28 -15.57 17.73
C VAL A 394 8.03 -16.48 17.65
N MET A 395 7.85 -17.19 16.54
CA MET A 395 6.77 -18.18 16.37
C MET A 395 6.98 -19.44 17.22
N GLU A 396 8.20 -19.97 17.29
CA GLU A 396 8.57 -21.10 18.16
C GLU A 396 8.30 -20.76 19.64
N ALA A 397 8.78 -19.61 20.12
CA ALA A 397 8.49 -19.16 21.49
C ALA A 397 6.99 -18.90 21.73
N TYR A 398 6.24 -18.48 20.70
CA TYR A 398 4.78 -18.37 20.78
C TYR A 398 4.12 -19.76 20.89
N GLU A 399 4.59 -20.78 20.17
CA GLU A 399 4.09 -22.17 20.26
C GLU A 399 4.24 -22.71 21.69
N GLU A 400 5.40 -22.48 22.32
CA GLU A 400 5.70 -22.96 23.67
C GLU A 400 4.86 -22.25 24.75
N LEU A 401 4.59 -20.95 24.58
CA LEU A 401 3.93 -20.12 25.59
C LEU A 401 2.40 -20.03 25.41
N VAL A 402 1.86 -20.22 24.19
CA VAL A 402 0.41 -20.16 23.93
C VAL A 402 -0.43 -21.16 24.74
N PRO A 403 0.02 -22.38 25.13
CA PRO A 403 -0.77 -23.30 25.96
C PRO A 403 -0.94 -22.82 27.41
N ILE A 404 -0.10 -21.89 27.88
CA ILE A 404 -0.14 -21.39 29.26
C ILE A 404 -1.46 -20.62 29.49
N THR A 405 -2.18 -21.03 30.54
CA THR A 405 -3.47 -20.41 30.92
C THR A 405 -3.28 -19.42 32.06
N ILE A 406 -3.99 -18.30 32.00
CA ILE A 406 -4.05 -17.34 33.10
C ILE A 406 -5.20 -17.76 34.05
N PRO A 407 -4.95 -17.89 35.37
CA PRO A 407 -6.00 -18.23 36.33
C PRO A 407 -7.20 -17.29 36.24
N GLY A 408 -8.38 -17.86 35.95
CA GLY A 408 -9.64 -17.12 35.81
C GLY A 408 -9.88 -16.48 34.43
N ALA A 409 -8.92 -16.52 33.50
CA ALA A 409 -9.17 -16.19 32.11
C ALA A 409 -9.94 -17.33 31.42
N ARG A 410 -10.94 -16.98 30.61
CA ARG A 410 -11.61 -17.93 29.71
C ARG A 410 -10.87 -17.98 28.38
N ARG A 411 -10.91 -19.12 27.70
CA ARG A 411 -10.44 -19.28 26.32
C ARG A 411 -11.38 -20.21 25.55
N ASN A 412 -11.50 -20.02 24.25
CA ASN A 412 -12.25 -20.92 23.38
C ASN A 412 -11.32 -22.02 22.83
N PRO A 413 -11.53 -23.31 23.16
CA PRO A 413 -10.64 -24.38 22.73
C PRO A 413 -10.55 -24.51 21.21
N VAL A 414 -11.63 -24.22 20.46
CA VAL A 414 -11.64 -24.27 18.98
C VAL A 414 -10.65 -23.25 18.40
N ILE A 415 -10.58 -22.06 18.99
CA ILE A 415 -9.65 -21.00 18.57
C ILE A 415 -8.21 -21.38 18.88
N VAL A 416 -7.96 -21.92 20.07
CA VAL A 416 -6.61 -22.33 20.50
C VAL A 416 -6.09 -23.49 19.65
N GLU A 417 -6.91 -24.51 19.39
CA GLU A 417 -6.58 -25.64 18.53
C GLU A 417 -6.32 -25.20 17.09
N LYS A 418 -7.16 -24.28 16.57
CA LYS A 418 -7.00 -23.73 15.21
C LYS A 418 -5.72 -22.90 15.06
N ILE A 419 -5.38 -22.06 16.04
CA ILE A 419 -4.10 -21.32 16.05
C ILE A 419 -2.94 -22.30 16.09
N LYS A 420 -2.98 -23.29 17.00
CA LYS A 420 -1.92 -24.29 17.09
C LYS A 420 -1.70 -25.02 15.76
N LYS A 421 -2.77 -25.49 15.12
CA LYS A 421 -2.70 -26.16 13.81
C LYS A 421 -1.99 -25.30 12.76
N HIS A 422 -2.24 -23.99 12.74
CA HIS A 422 -1.54 -23.07 11.83
C HIS A 422 -0.06 -22.89 12.22
N VAL A 423 0.28 -22.79 13.51
CA VAL A 423 1.68 -22.74 13.98
C VAL A 423 2.43 -24.01 13.57
N ASP A 424 1.89 -25.19 13.87
CA ASP A 424 2.45 -26.49 13.53
C ASP A 424 2.71 -26.59 12.00
N GLN A 425 1.79 -26.09 11.17
CA GLN A 425 1.92 -26.05 9.71
C GLN A 425 3.02 -25.07 9.23
N ILE A 426 3.03 -23.84 9.74
CA ILE A 426 4.00 -22.81 9.35
C ILE A 426 5.43 -23.26 9.71
N LEU A 427 5.64 -23.79 10.92
CA LEU A 427 6.94 -24.29 11.38
C LEU A 427 7.37 -25.58 10.68
N ALA A 428 6.42 -26.41 10.20
CA ALA A 428 6.75 -27.57 9.38
C ALA A 428 7.33 -27.17 8.00
N TYR A 429 6.78 -26.14 7.35
CA TYR A 429 7.22 -25.66 6.03
C TYR A 429 8.42 -24.68 6.06
N ASN A 430 9.01 -24.44 7.24
CA ASN A 430 10.19 -23.58 7.38
C ASN A 430 11.50 -24.40 7.48
N LYS A 431 11.48 -25.70 7.17
CA LYS A 431 12.60 -26.61 7.46
C LYS A 431 13.57 -26.74 6.30
N ASP A 432 13.09 -26.78 5.06
CA ASP A 432 13.93 -26.84 3.86
C ASP A 432 13.80 -25.55 3.01
N GLU A 433 14.90 -25.09 2.42
CA GLU A 433 14.92 -23.94 1.48
C GLU A 433 14.34 -24.28 0.08
N ASN A 434 13.39 -25.23 0.01
CA ASN A 434 12.78 -25.66 -1.25
C ASN A 434 11.55 -24.78 -1.60
N VAL A 435 11.37 -24.49 -2.90
CA VAL A 435 10.28 -23.65 -3.43
C VAL A 435 8.90 -24.18 -3.03
N THR A 436 8.72 -25.51 -3.00
CA THR A 436 7.46 -26.16 -2.56
C THR A 436 7.12 -25.83 -1.11
N GLU A 437 8.11 -25.85 -0.21
CA GLU A 437 7.91 -25.52 1.21
C GLU A 437 7.65 -24.02 1.37
N LYS A 438 8.46 -23.18 0.71
CA LYS A 438 8.24 -21.72 0.68
C LYS A 438 6.81 -21.36 0.24
N MET A 439 6.30 -21.96 -0.84
CA MET A 439 4.93 -21.71 -1.31
C MET A 439 3.88 -22.21 -0.32
N SER A 440 4.10 -23.38 0.27
CA SER A 440 3.21 -23.95 1.30
C SER A 440 3.18 -23.08 2.56
N MET A 441 4.33 -22.53 2.96
CA MET A 441 4.46 -21.56 4.05
C MET A 441 3.72 -20.26 3.74
N LEU A 442 3.89 -19.66 2.56
CA LEU A 442 3.16 -18.45 2.15
C LEU A 442 1.64 -18.68 2.15
N LYS A 443 1.18 -19.83 1.67
CA LYS A 443 -0.24 -20.24 1.74
C LYS A 443 -0.71 -20.40 3.18
N ALA A 444 0.04 -21.10 4.03
CA ALA A 444 -0.30 -21.30 5.44
C ALA A 444 -0.36 -19.98 6.22
N LEU A 445 0.59 -19.06 5.99
CA LEU A 445 0.61 -17.71 6.56
C LEU A 445 -0.64 -16.90 6.13
N HIS A 446 -0.98 -16.94 4.84
CA HIS A 446 -2.16 -16.24 4.32
C HIS A 446 -3.47 -16.81 4.88
N ASP A 447 -3.64 -18.14 4.86
CA ASP A 447 -4.83 -18.83 5.42
C ASP A 447 -4.92 -18.62 6.95
N ALA A 448 -3.79 -18.54 7.66
CA ALA A 448 -3.74 -18.21 9.08
C ALA A 448 -4.20 -16.78 9.39
N ILE A 449 -3.85 -15.80 8.56
CA ILE A 449 -4.31 -14.41 8.73
C ILE A 449 -5.79 -14.29 8.39
N ASP A 450 -6.29 -14.95 7.33
CA ASP A 450 -7.72 -15.00 6.99
C ASP A 450 -8.58 -15.56 8.15
N ASP A 451 -8.08 -16.58 8.86
CA ASP A 451 -8.73 -17.14 10.04
C ASP A 451 -8.63 -16.23 11.27
N CYS A 452 -7.50 -15.53 11.46
CA CYS A 452 -7.37 -14.48 12.48
C CYS A 452 -8.35 -13.33 12.24
N ASP A 453 -8.52 -12.90 10.99
CA ASP A 453 -9.44 -11.81 10.62
C ASP A 453 -10.89 -12.18 10.92
N GLN A 454 -11.30 -13.43 10.66
CA GLN A 454 -12.62 -13.93 11.07
C GLN A 454 -12.82 -13.87 12.59
N ILE A 455 -11.84 -14.35 13.36
CA ILE A 455 -11.88 -14.34 14.84
C ILE A 455 -11.98 -12.90 15.38
N LEU A 456 -11.13 -11.99 14.87
CA LEU A 456 -11.01 -10.62 15.36
C LEU A 456 -12.14 -9.70 14.88
N THR A 457 -12.84 -10.02 13.79
CA THR A 457 -13.88 -9.14 13.23
C THR A 457 -15.31 -9.69 13.30
N ALA A 458 -15.49 -10.99 13.48
CA ALA A 458 -16.78 -11.69 13.28
C ALA A 458 -17.41 -11.42 11.89
N LYS A 459 -16.57 -11.19 10.88
CA LYS A 459 -16.95 -11.15 9.46
C LYS A 459 -16.75 -12.54 8.83
N GLU A 460 -17.60 -12.89 7.88
CA GLU A 460 -17.37 -14.06 7.02
C GLU A 460 -16.09 -13.87 6.18
N PRO A 461 -15.45 -14.95 5.69
CA PRO A 461 -14.32 -14.84 4.78
C PRO A 461 -14.62 -13.93 3.58
N SER A 462 -13.64 -13.12 3.17
CA SER A 462 -13.79 -12.12 2.11
C SER A 462 -14.28 -12.67 0.75
N GLY A 463 -14.23 -13.99 0.54
CA GLY A 463 -14.77 -14.66 -0.64
C GLY A 463 -16.31 -14.80 -0.69
N THR A 464 -17.04 -14.58 0.40
CA THR A 464 -18.51 -14.76 0.44
C THR A 464 -19.29 -13.47 0.13
N VAL A 465 -18.69 -12.29 0.40
CA VAL A 465 -19.31 -10.98 0.08
C VAL A 465 -18.73 -10.44 -1.22
N THR A 466 -19.47 -10.67 -2.30
CA THR A 466 -19.07 -10.41 -3.70
C THR A 466 -18.37 -9.06 -4.00
N PRO A 467 -17.48 -9.03 -5.02
CA PRO A 467 -17.00 -7.81 -5.69
C PRO A 467 -18.11 -6.97 -6.40
N PHE A 468 -19.38 -7.29 -6.17
CA PHE A 468 -20.55 -6.63 -6.73
C PHE A 468 -21.12 -5.59 -5.75
N VAL A 469 -21.16 -5.91 -4.44
CA VAL A 469 -21.56 -4.94 -3.40
C VAL A 469 -20.49 -3.84 -3.27
N GLU A 470 -19.21 -4.21 -3.30
CA GLU A 470 -18.08 -3.27 -3.35
C GLU A 470 -18.12 -2.36 -4.60
N ARG A 471 -18.57 -2.88 -5.76
CA ARG A 471 -18.72 -2.10 -7.00
C ARG A 471 -19.91 -1.14 -6.98
N MET A 472 -20.90 -1.37 -6.13
CA MET A 472 -22.11 -0.53 -6.02
C MET A 472 -22.01 0.60 -4.99
N GLY A 473 -20.96 0.62 -4.14
CA GLY A 473 -20.81 1.63 -3.09
C GLY A 473 -21.89 1.58 -2.00
N ILE A 474 -22.53 0.42 -1.82
CA ILE A 474 -23.52 0.21 -0.75
C ILE A 474 -22.77 0.18 0.58
N LYS A 475 -23.08 1.12 1.49
CA LYS A 475 -22.56 1.10 2.86
C LYS A 475 -23.09 -0.13 3.59
N ILE A 476 -22.27 -1.18 3.68
CA ILE A 476 -22.54 -2.32 4.56
C ILE A 476 -22.38 -1.80 6.00
N HIS A 477 -23.50 -1.65 6.71
CA HIS A 477 -23.45 -1.37 8.13
C HIS A 477 -23.03 -2.63 8.89
N GLU A 478 -22.05 -2.45 9.76
CA GLU A 478 -21.58 -3.47 10.69
C GLU A 478 -22.73 -3.95 11.58
N ASN A 479 -22.84 -5.26 11.79
CA ASN A 479 -23.86 -5.81 12.67
C ASN A 479 -23.44 -5.71 14.16
N GLU A 480 -24.39 -5.85 15.09
CA GLU A 480 -24.14 -5.70 16.53
C GLU A 480 -23.14 -6.73 17.11
N ILE A 481 -22.92 -7.87 16.46
CA ILE A 481 -21.92 -8.87 16.88
C ILE A 481 -20.52 -8.38 16.48
N GLN A 482 -20.35 -7.97 15.23
CA GLN A 482 -19.11 -7.40 14.68
C GLN A 482 -18.70 -6.13 15.45
N LYS A 483 -19.67 -5.24 15.74
CA LYS A 483 -19.45 -4.04 16.54
C LYS A 483 -18.90 -4.35 17.94
N LYS A 484 -19.54 -5.26 18.67
CA LYS A 484 -19.07 -5.72 19.99
C LYS A 484 -17.71 -6.40 19.91
N ARG A 485 -17.45 -7.16 18.84
CA ARG A 485 -16.14 -7.78 18.59
C ARG A 485 -15.06 -6.73 18.37
N ARG A 486 -15.26 -5.72 17.50
CA ARG A 486 -14.32 -4.60 17.32
C ARG A 486 -14.06 -3.87 18.63
N GLU A 487 -15.10 -3.51 19.38
CA GLU A 487 -14.96 -2.79 20.66
C GLU A 487 -14.15 -3.59 21.69
N MET A 488 -14.32 -4.91 21.74
CA MET A 488 -13.52 -5.82 22.57
C MET A 488 -12.05 -5.87 22.11
N VAL A 489 -11.80 -6.05 20.81
CA VAL A 489 -10.43 -6.09 20.26
C VAL A 489 -9.72 -4.74 20.44
N GLN A 490 -10.45 -3.62 20.32
CA GLN A 490 -9.94 -2.28 20.62
C GLN A 490 -9.57 -2.13 22.11
N ASP A 491 -10.38 -2.65 23.05
CA ASP A 491 -10.04 -2.66 24.48
C ASP A 491 -8.75 -3.44 24.78
N VAL A 492 -8.56 -4.57 24.11
CA VAL A 492 -7.35 -5.41 24.21
C VAL A 492 -6.14 -4.66 23.63
N LEU A 493 -6.22 -4.22 22.38
CA LEU A 493 -5.15 -3.50 21.67
C LEU A 493 -4.70 -2.23 22.43
N ARG A 494 -5.66 -1.39 22.84
CA ARG A 494 -5.41 -0.19 23.65
C ARG A 494 -4.69 -0.53 24.94
N SER A 495 -5.11 -1.60 25.62
CA SER A 495 -4.50 -2.01 26.89
C SER A 495 -3.10 -2.60 26.70
N HIS A 496 -2.88 -3.29 25.56
CA HIS A 496 -1.60 -3.87 25.12
C HIS A 496 -0.57 -2.79 24.80
N ILE A 497 -0.85 -1.90 23.85
CA ILE A 497 0.08 -0.82 23.43
C ILE A 497 0.47 0.05 24.64
N GLN A 498 -0.49 0.38 25.51
CA GLN A 498 -0.22 1.12 26.74
C GLN A 498 0.73 0.38 27.70
N GLU A 499 0.70 -0.95 27.79
CA GLU A 499 1.58 -1.69 28.69
C GLU A 499 2.97 -1.93 28.07
N VAL A 500 3.06 -2.17 26.75
CA VAL A 500 4.33 -2.21 26.00
C VAL A 500 5.09 -0.90 26.15
N LEU A 501 4.46 0.23 25.81
CA LEU A 501 5.09 1.56 25.90
C LEU A 501 5.40 1.97 27.35
N ARG A 502 4.61 1.50 28.33
CA ARG A 502 4.91 1.70 29.76
C ARG A 502 6.18 0.94 30.15
N LEU A 503 6.26 -0.36 29.86
CA LEU A 503 7.45 -1.18 30.18
C LEU A 503 8.72 -0.69 29.49
N LEU A 504 8.63 -0.23 28.24
CA LEU A 504 9.75 0.36 27.49
C LEU A 504 10.31 1.66 28.11
N ASN A 505 9.54 2.34 28.97
CA ASN A 505 9.90 3.66 29.49
C ASN A 505 9.87 3.76 31.04
N ASP A 506 9.51 2.67 31.74
CA ASP A 506 9.47 2.56 33.21
C ASP A 506 10.86 2.75 33.87
N GLY A 507 11.95 2.49 33.13
CA GLY A 507 13.32 2.56 33.64
C GLY A 507 13.80 3.99 33.92
N GLU A 508 13.42 4.96 33.08
CA GLU A 508 13.86 6.35 33.21
C GLU A 508 13.28 7.06 34.44
N ASP A 509 12.02 6.76 34.80
CA ASP A 509 11.37 7.33 35.98
C ASP A 509 12.11 6.87 37.26
N ARG A 510 12.58 5.61 37.32
CA ARG A 510 13.40 5.08 38.42
C ARG A 510 14.80 5.69 38.48
N LEU A 511 15.43 5.96 37.34
CA LEU A 511 16.73 6.63 37.29
C LEU A 511 16.63 8.10 37.72
N SER A 512 15.51 8.76 37.36
CA SER A 512 15.18 10.13 37.78
C SER A 512 14.92 10.21 39.29
N GLU A 513 14.16 9.28 39.87
CA GLU A 513 13.97 9.18 41.32
C GLU A 513 15.28 8.87 42.06
N THR A 514 16.14 7.97 41.56
CA THR A 514 17.40 7.62 42.23
C THR A 514 18.49 8.69 42.12
N GLN A 515 18.48 9.55 41.10
CA GLN A 515 19.28 10.79 41.12
C GLN A 515 18.72 11.82 42.11
N SER A 516 17.38 11.96 42.18
CA SER A 516 16.73 12.88 43.13
C SER A 516 16.98 12.48 44.59
N LEU A 517 16.97 11.18 44.90
CA LEU A 517 17.22 10.62 46.23
C LEU A 517 18.69 10.65 46.69
N ARG A 518 19.63 11.15 45.87
CA ARG A 518 21.00 11.46 46.31
C ARG A 518 21.16 12.85 46.92
N ALA A 519 20.10 13.67 46.92
CA ALA A 519 20.06 14.99 47.51
C ALA A 519 18.98 15.13 48.60
N ASP A 520 18.98 14.23 49.58
CA ASP A 520 18.66 14.56 50.99
C ASP A 520 18.97 13.37 51.92
N TRP A 521 20.04 13.48 52.71
CA TRP A 521 20.44 12.48 53.69
C TRP A 521 19.93 12.91 55.07
N SER A 522 18.97 12.17 55.65
CA SER A 522 18.51 12.36 57.03
C SER A 522 18.05 11.03 57.66
N PRO A 523 18.60 10.60 58.80
CA PRO A 523 18.43 9.22 59.29
C PRO A 523 17.38 9.05 60.40
N ALA A 524 16.20 8.51 60.06
CA ALA A 524 15.25 7.79 60.94
C ALA A 524 14.15 7.19 60.04
N THR A 525 13.56 6.00 60.24
CA THR A 525 13.61 5.03 61.34
C THR A 525 13.40 3.64 60.74
N ALA A 526 14.21 2.64 61.09
CA ALA A 526 14.09 1.30 60.48
C ALA A 526 13.04 0.43 61.20
N HIS A 527 11.91 0.16 60.54
CA HIS A 527 11.02 -0.95 60.91
C HIS A 527 11.36 -2.18 60.07
N PRO A 528 11.81 -3.31 60.67
CA PRO A 528 12.10 -4.51 59.91
C PRO A 528 10.79 -5.18 59.48
N ARG A 529 10.48 -5.12 58.17
CA ARG A 529 9.46 -6.01 57.59
C ARG A 529 10.08 -7.40 57.39
N GLN A 530 9.57 -8.33 58.17
CA GLN A 530 9.89 -9.74 58.12
C GLN A 530 9.09 -10.40 56.99
N ASP A 531 9.73 -10.63 55.84
CA ASP A 531 9.35 -11.68 54.89
C ASP A 531 10.54 -11.97 53.95
N GLY A 532 11.17 -13.12 54.16
CA GLY A 532 12.42 -13.53 53.52
C GLY A 532 12.23 -14.29 52.21
N GLN A 533 11.32 -13.86 51.33
CA GLN A 533 11.30 -14.35 49.95
C GLN A 533 12.24 -13.49 49.09
N PRO A 534 13.14 -14.09 48.28
CA PRO A 534 13.87 -13.32 47.28
C PRO A 534 12.84 -12.72 46.32
N ARG A 535 12.86 -11.39 46.18
CA ARG A 535 12.09 -10.71 45.13
C ARG A 535 12.65 -11.16 43.78
N VAL A 536 12.00 -12.13 43.16
CA VAL A 536 12.16 -12.40 41.74
C VAL A 536 11.83 -11.10 41.02
N VAL A 537 12.83 -10.51 40.37
CA VAL A 537 12.64 -9.31 39.56
C VAL A 537 11.75 -9.71 38.38
N PRO A 538 10.60 -9.05 38.14
CA PRO A 538 9.76 -9.38 37.01
C PRO A 538 10.53 -9.13 35.71
N ILE A 539 10.50 -10.11 34.80
CA ILE A 539 11.20 -10.09 33.52
C ILE A 539 10.75 -8.87 32.70
N GLY A 540 11.71 -8.09 32.19
CA GLY A 540 11.50 -6.87 31.42
C GLY A 540 12.22 -6.88 30.08
N PHE A 541 12.08 -5.79 29.32
CA PHE A 541 12.80 -5.61 28.06
C PHE A 541 14.31 -5.45 28.27
N GLU A 542 14.77 -5.03 29.45
CA GLU A 542 16.19 -5.01 29.81
C GLU A 542 16.80 -6.43 29.77
N ASP A 543 16.13 -7.43 30.35
CA ASP A 543 16.58 -8.83 30.31
C ASP A 543 16.67 -9.36 28.87
N MET A 544 15.79 -8.91 27.98
CA MET A 544 15.84 -9.20 26.53
C MET A 544 17.02 -8.50 25.84
N HIS A 545 17.39 -7.27 26.24
CA HIS A 545 18.55 -6.58 25.69
C HIS A 545 19.88 -7.19 26.17
N GLU A 546 19.93 -7.65 27.42
CA GLU A 546 21.06 -8.40 28.00
C GLU A 546 21.20 -9.82 27.44
N ALA A 547 20.10 -10.45 26.98
CA ALA A 547 20.13 -11.81 26.44
C ALA A 547 20.98 -11.96 25.17
N SER A 548 21.49 -13.18 24.96
CA SER A 548 22.23 -13.54 23.75
C SER A 548 21.34 -13.40 22.50
N PRO A 549 21.89 -13.05 21.31
CA PRO A 549 21.09 -12.82 20.09
C PRO A 549 20.13 -13.95 19.70
N ASP A 550 20.45 -15.18 20.11
CA ASP A 550 19.65 -16.38 19.86
C ASP A 550 18.49 -16.60 20.84
N GLU A 551 18.54 -15.99 22.02
CA GLU A 551 17.53 -16.09 23.10
C GLU A 551 16.60 -14.87 23.15
N ARG A 552 16.97 -13.74 22.51
CA ARG A 552 16.21 -12.47 22.55
C ARG A 552 14.75 -12.65 22.13
N GLN A 553 14.48 -13.48 21.13
CA GLN A 553 13.14 -13.71 20.60
C GLN A 553 12.27 -14.48 21.61
N HIS A 554 12.88 -15.41 22.36
CA HIS A 554 12.21 -16.13 23.45
C HIS A 554 11.98 -15.20 24.66
N LYS A 555 12.98 -14.42 25.07
CA LYS A 555 12.84 -13.42 26.16
C LYS A 555 11.81 -12.33 25.84
N PHE A 556 11.74 -11.88 24.58
CA PHE A 556 10.68 -11.02 24.09
C PHE A 556 9.29 -11.63 24.34
N MET A 557 9.10 -12.91 23.97
CA MET A 557 7.81 -13.58 24.13
C MET A 557 7.49 -13.92 25.60
N GLU A 558 8.49 -14.22 26.45
CA GLU A 558 8.33 -14.35 27.90
C GLU A 558 7.75 -13.07 28.52
N VAL A 559 8.31 -11.89 28.20
CA VAL A 559 7.78 -10.59 28.68
C VAL A 559 6.33 -10.40 28.23
N TYR A 560 6.02 -10.79 27.00
CA TYR A 560 4.66 -10.70 26.44
C TYR A 560 3.68 -11.59 27.20
N PHE A 561 4.00 -12.86 27.42
CA PHE A 561 3.11 -13.83 28.04
C PHE A 561 3.03 -13.73 29.57
N HIS A 562 4.13 -13.45 30.25
CA HIS A 562 4.20 -13.44 31.72
C HIS A 562 4.01 -12.06 32.35
N VAL A 563 4.16 -10.95 31.60
CA VAL A 563 4.05 -9.59 32.18
C VAL A 563 3.01 -8.73 31.47
N ILE A 564 2.97 -8.73 30.15
CA ILE A 564 2.02 -7.90 29.39
C ILE A 564 0.63 -8.53 29.42
N ARG A 565 0.47 -9.78 28.97
CA ARG A 565 -0.80 -10.51 28.90
C ARG A 565 -1.55 -10.48 30.24
N GLU A 566 -0.87 -10.84 31.34
CA GLU A 566 -1.45 -10.83 32.71
C GLU A 566 -2.08 -9.48 33.10
N LYS A 567 -1.49 -8.37 32.67
CA LYS A 567 -2.02 -7.02 32.95
C LYS A 567 -3.06 -6.60 31.93
N VAL A 568 -2.93 -7.01 30.66
CA VAL A 568 -3.81 -6.63 29.56
C VAL A 568 -5.19 -7.26 29.72
N ILE A 569 -5.29 -8.58 29.93
CA ILE A 569 -6.60 -9.28 29.94
C ILE A 569 -7.56 -8.69 30.99
N PRO A 570 -7.18 -8.49 32.27
CA PRO A 570 -8.07 -7.94 33.28
C PRO A 570 -8.38 -6.45 33.07
N ARG A 571 -7.48 -5.69 32.44
CA ARG A 571 -7.72 -4.27 32.10
C ARG A 571 -8.68 -4.11 30.93
N ALA A 572 -8.57 -4.98 29.92
CA ALA A 572 -9.47 -5.01 28.77
C ALA A 572 -10.88 -5.44 29.20
N ALA A 573 -11.01 -6.51 29.98
CA ALA A 573 -12.28 -6.99 30.53
C ALA A 573 -13.02 -5.87 31.30
N ARG A 574 -12.36 -5.23 32.27
CA ARG A 574 -12.94 -4.11 33.03
C ARG A 574 -13.33 -2.91 32.16
N SER A 575 -12.67 -2.71 31.02
CA SER A 575 -13.03 -1.65 30.06
C SER A 575 -14.35 -1.99 29.35
N THR A 576 -14.50 -3.23 28.91
CA THR A 576 -15.73 -3.75 28.31
C THR A 576 -16.89 -3.74 29.31
N ASP A 577 -16.68 -4.20 30.55
CA ASP A 577 -17.70 -4.18 31.62
C ASP A 577 -18.16 -2.75 31.98
N ARG A 578 -17.23 -1.80 31.95
CA ARG A 578 -17.56 -0.37 32.13
C ARG A 578 -18.38 0.17 30.96
N ARG A 579 -18.12 -0.27 29.73
CA ARG A 579 -18.91 0.13 28.55
C ARG A 579 -20.34 -0.42 28.63
N THR A 580 -20.50 -1.71 28.94
CA THR A 580 -21.82 -2.35 29.03
C THR A 580 -22.68 -1.80 30.17
N SER A 581 -22.09 -1.52 31.33
CA SER A 581 -22.80 -0.91 32.47
C SER A 581 -23.27 0.54 32.22
N ILE A 582 -22.57 1.32 31.39
CA ILE A 582 -23.00 2.67 30.99
C ILE A 582 -24.22 2.63 30.06
N VAL A 583 -24.31 1.64 29.16
CA VAL A 583 -25.45 1.48 28.24
C VAL A 583 -26.73 1.05 28.98
N GLY A 584 -26.60 0.42 30.15
CA GLY A 584 -27.74 0.00 31.00
C GLY A 584 -28.27 1.06 31.99
N ALA A 585 -27.72 2.27 32.01
CA ALA A 585 -28.12 3.31 32.96
C ALA A 585 -29.45 3.99 32.55
N PRO A 586 -30.42 4.18 33.46
CA PRO A 586 -31.64 4.95 33.16
C PRO A 586 -31.31 6.41 32.84
N ALA A 587 -32.07 7.00 31.92
CA ALA A 587 -31.85 8.37 31.45
C ALA A 587 -31.95 9.39 32.59
N GLY A 588 -30.80 9.91 33.04
CA GLY A 588 -30.72 10.88 34.14
C GLY A 588 -29.32 11.15 34.70
N TYR A 589 -28.39 10.19 34.63
CA TYR A 589 -27.02 10.33 35.18
C TYR A 589 -25.92 10.34 34.09
N GLY A 590 -25.99 11.32 33.20
CA GLY A 590 -24.94 11.60 32.21
C GLY A 590 -23.71 12.24 32.85
N PHE A 591 -22.78 11.43 33.37
CA PHE A 591 -21.43 11.92 33.68
C PHE A 591 -20.76 12.40 32.38
N ARG A 592 -20.42 13.69 32.33
CA ARG A 592 -19.71 14.30 31.19
C ARG A 592 -18.45 13.50 30.87
N ARG A 593 -18.30 13.11 29.59
CA ARG A 593 -17.01 12.65 29.01
C ARG A 593 -15.97 13.69 29.44
N ALA A 594 -15.02 13.29 30.29
CA ALA A 594 -14.03 14.22 30.84
C ALA A 594 -13.06 14.63 29.74
N GLY A 595 -13.42 15.69 29.01
CA GLY A 595 -12.62 16.23 27.92
C GLY A 595 -11.29 16.76 28.45
N THR A 596 -10.20 16.06 28.14
CA THR A 596 -8.84 16.54 28.35
C THR A 596 -8.60 17.77 27.46
N GLY A 597 -8.64 18.96 28.07
CA GLY A 597 -7.99 20.20 27.61
C GLY A 597 -8.15 20.60 26.14
N ARG A 598 -8.99 21.61 25.86
CA ARG A 598 -8.82 22.44 24.66
C ARG A 598 -7.47 23.15 24.73
N THR A 599 -6.50 22.77 23.90
CA THR A 599 -5.37 23.64 23.55
C THR A 599 -5.79 24.56 22.41
N GLN A 600 -5.76 25.87 22.64
CA GLN A 600 -5.91 26.85 21.56
C GLN A 600 -4.59 26.96 20.80
N ALA A 601 -4.56 26.49 19.54
CA ALA A 601 -3.46 26.77 18.63
C ALA A 601 -3.90 26.63 17.16
N SER A 602 -4.65 27.62 16.64
CA SER A 602 -4.72 28.04 15.23
C SER A 602 -5.87 29.03 15.00
N SER A 603 -5.65 30.31 15.37
CA SER A 603 -6.52 31.41 14.94
C SER A 603 -5.67 32.66 14.66
N THR A 604 -4.99 32.63 13.53
CA THR A 604 -4.29 33.78 12.95
C THR A 604 -4.64 33.89 11.47
N ARG A 605 -5.80 34.46 11.17
CA ARG A 605 -6.01 35.11 9.88
C ARG A 605 -6.71 36.45 10.06
N GLY A 606 -6.19 37.44 9.35
CA GLY A 606 -6.43 38.85 9.58
C GLY A 606 -7.89 39.28 9.38
N MET A 607 -8.23 40.35 10.07
CA MET A 607 -9.56 40.94 10.14
C MET A 607 -9.58 42.20 9.25
N GLU A 608 -10.23 42.13 8.10
CA GLU A 608 -10.61 43.33 7.34
C GLU A 608 -12.13 43.38 7.16
N ARG A 609 -12.69 44.56 7.40
CA ARG A 609 -14.13 44.85 7.36
C ARG A 609 -14.53 45.37 5.98
N ALA A 610 -15.55 44.77 5.39
CA ALA A 610 -16.46 45.43 4.45
C ALA A 610 -17.88 44.89 4.67
N SER A 611 -18.91 45.69 4.35
CA SER A 611 -20.29 45.51 4.82
C SER A 611 -21.33 45.40 3.70
N SER A 612 -22.46 44.75 4.03
CA SER A 612 -23.73 44.62 3.25
C SER A 612 -23.85 43.35 2.38
N PRO A 613 -25.08 42.96 1.94
CA PRO A 613 -26.22 42.57 2.78
C PRO A 613 -26.77 41.16 2.42
N ALA A 614 -27.85 40.72 3.08
CA ALA A 614 -28.34 39.34 3.03
C ALA A 614 -29.03 38.90 1.70
N PRO A 615 -28.85 37.63 1.25
CA PRO A 615 -29.63 37.00 0.17
C PRO A 615 -30.87 36.22 0.71
N PRO A 616 -31.84 35.85 -0.17
CA PRO A 616 -33.18 35.44 0.24
C PRO A 616 -33.41 33.92 0.43
N MET A 617 -34.59 33.58 0.95
CA MET A 617 -35.13 32.24 1.22
C MET A 617 -35.14 31.28 0.01
N PRO A 618 -34.92 29.96 0.20
CA PRO A 618 -35.23 28.93 -0.79
C PRO A 618 -36.71 28.51 -0.77
N ALA A 619 -37.23 28.14 -1.94
CA ALA A 619 -38.55 27.49 -2.13
C ALA A 619 -38.45 25.94 -2.00
N PRO A 620 -39.57 25.19 -1.90
CA PRO A 620 -39.60 23.91 -1.17
C PRO A 620 -39.15 22.67 -1.98
N HIS A 621 -38.67 21.67 -1.23
CA HIS A 621 -38.42 20.32 -1.71
C HIS A 621 -39.73 19.54 -1.94
N LEU A 622 -39.82 18.78 -3.04
CA LEU A 622 -40.75 17.66 -3.15
C LEU A 622 -40.23 16.46 -2.34
N GLN A 623 -41.08 15.92 -1.47
CA GLN A 623 -40.92 14.59 -0.89
C GLN A 623 -41.70 13.58 -1.73
N THR A 624 -41.06 12.47 -2.11
CA THR A 624 -41.76 11.23 -2.51
C THR A 624 -41.20 10.09 -1.68
N SER A 625 -41.94 9.73 -0.64
CA SER A 625 -41.76 8.56 0.19
C SER A 625 -42.18 7.29 -0.55
N ILE A 626 -41.42 6.21 -0.43
CA ILE A 626 -41.89 4.83 -0.69
C ILE A 626 -41.51 3.98 0.53
N GLU A 627 -42.43 3.14 0.96
CA GLU A 627 -42.47 2.51 2.28
C GLU A 627 -41.72 1.16 2.36
N ASN A 628 -41.40 0.76 3.60
CA ASN A 628 -40.92 -0.57 3.93
C ASN A 628 -42.07 -1.60 3.87
N ILE A 629 -41.83 -2.78 3.28
CA ILE A 629 -42.77 -3.91 3.31
C ILE A 629 -42.17 -5.05 4.15
N PRO A 630 -42.79 -5.44 5.28
CA PRO A 630 -42.47 -6.67 6.00
C PRO A 630 -43.37 -7.83 5.53
N LEU A 631 -42.79 -9.04 5.39
CA LEU A 631 -43.56 -10.26 5.09
C LEU A 631 -43.42 -11.28 6.23
N GLY A 632 -44.56 -11.59 6.85
CA GLY A 632 -44.74 -12.68 7.81
C GLY A 632 -45.42 -13.92 7.19
N PRO A 633 -45.45 -15.06 7.90
CA PRO A 633 -45.60 -16.39 7.29
C PRO A 633 -47.02 -16.98 7.39
N MET A 634 -47.33 -18.00 6.57
CA MET A 634 -48.34 -19.05 6.84
C MET A 634 -48.15 -20.27 5.91
N ALA A 635 -48.83 -21.40 6.20
CA ALA A 635 -48.40 -22.75 5.80
C ALA A 635 -49.33 -23.53 4.84
N ASN A 636 -48.78 -24.61 4.26
CA ASN A 636 -49.41 -25.85 3.78
C ASN A 636 -50.60 -25.81 2.80
N HIS A 637 -50.45 -26.46 1.62
CA HIS A 637 -51.25 -27.65 1.24
C HIS A 637 -50.63 -28.50 0.10
N ARG A 638 -51.05 -29.77 0.03
CA ARG A 638 -50.69 -30.87 -0.92
C ARG A 638 -51.59 -30.82 -2.19
N HIS A 639 -51.47 -31.58 -3.31
CA HIS A 639 -50.68 -32.75 -3.79
C HIS A 639 -50.84 -32.92 -5.34
N SER A 640 -50.20 -33.97 -5.94
CA SER A 640 -50.55 -34.72 -7.19
C SER A 640 -49.64 -34.52 -8.44
N ILE A 641 -48.66 -35.40 -8.73
CA ILE A 641 -48.66 -36.68 -9.53
C ILE A 641 -48.47 -36.50 -11.05
N SER A 642 -47.32 -36.97 -11.58
CA SER A 642 -47.04 -37.72 -12.84
C SER A 642 -45.52 -37.73 -13.08
N SER A 643 -44.79 -38.70 -13.64
CA SER A 643 -44.95 -40.15 -13.89
C SER A 643 -43.56 -40.75 -14.25
N ARG A 644 -43.27 -42.00 -13.85
CA ARG A 644 -42.06 -42.82 -14.21
C ARG A 644 -42.18 -43.39 -15.66
N PRO A 645 -41.20 -44.09 -16.29
CA PRO A 645 -40.11 -44.97 -15.75
C PRO A 645 -38.71 -44.73 -16.39
N GLY A 646 -37.61 -45.48 -16.14
CA GLY A 646 -37.30 -46.53 -15.15
C GLY A 646 -36.27 -47.57 -15.68
N SER A 647 -35.31 -48.01 -14.86
CA SER A 647 -34.57 -49.29 -14.99
C SER A 647 -33.85 -49.65 -13.67
N ALA A 648 -33.84 -50.93 -13.30
CA ALA A 648 -33.05 -51.50 -12.18
C ALA A 648 -31.69 -52.03 -12.72
N ILE A 649 -30.68 -52.44 -11.95
CA ILE A 649 -30.50 -53.65 -11.09
C ILE A 649 -29.08 -53.47 -10.43
N SER A 650 -28.68 -53.93 -9.23
CA SER A 650 -29.22 -54.79 -8.15
C SER A 650 -28.68 -54.35 -6.78
N ASP A 651 -29.26 -54.86 -5.68
CA ASP A 651 -28.74 -54.74 -4.31
C ASP A 651 -27.46 -55.55 -4.03
N SER A 652 -26.65 -55.08 -3.07
CA SER A 652 -26.05 -55.96 -2.06
C SER A 652 -25.85 -55.19 -0.74
N LEU A 653 -26.36 -55.75 0.35
CA LEU A 653 -26.23 -55.19 1.70
C LEU A 653 -24.88 -55.60 2.32
N SER A 654 -24.12 -54.63 2.82
CA SER A 654 -23.16 -54.86 3.89
C SER A 654 -23.44 -53.89 5.04
N VAL A 655 -23.94 -54.45 6.14
CA VAL A 655 -24.09 -53.73 7.41
C VAL A 655 -22.71 -53.60 8.04
N ASN A 656 -22.14 -52.40 8.04
CA ASN A 656 -21.10 -52.03 8.99
C ASN A 656 -21.52 -50.76 9.72
N SER A 657 -21.76 -50.93 11.02
CA SER A 657 -22.15 -49.87 11.94
C SER A 657 -20.93 -49.05 12.35
N GLU A 658 -20.66 -47.96 11.65
CA GLU A 658 -19.87 -46.85 12.19
C GLU A 658 -20.78 -45.63 12.35
N GLN A 659 -20.88 -45.15 13.59
CA GLN A 659 -21.55 -43.89 13.88
C GLN A 659 -20.77 -42.75 13.21
N PRO A 660 -21.43 -41.81 12.50
CA PRO A 660 -20.73 -40.63 12.03
C PRO A 660 -20.31 -39.81 13.25
N ARG A 661 -18.98 -39.72 13.49
CA ARG A 661 -18.43 -38.73 14.42
C ARG A 661 -18.97 -37.35 14.00
N PRO A 662 -19.56 -36.56 14.92
CA PRO A 662 -20.12 -35.27 14.54
C PRO A 662 -19.02 -34.35 14.03
N ARG A 663 -19.23 -33.76 12.85
CA ARG A 663 -18.41 -32.64 12.35
C ARG A 663 -18.58 -31.48 13.33
N LEU A 664 -17.55 -31.19 14.11
CA LEU A 664 -17.58 -30.15 15.15
C LEU A 664 -16.64 -28.96 14.88
N GLU A 665 -16.30 -28.72 13.61
CA GLU A 665 -15.69 -27.46 13.19
C GLU A 665 -16.80 -26.43 12.94
N GLY A 666 -17.19 -25.71 14.00
CA GLY A 666 -18.04 -24.52 13.89
C GLY A 666 -17.31 -23.39 13.17
N ARG A 667 -18.03 -22.50 12.49
CA ARG A 667 -17.41 -21.40 11.73
C ARG A 667 -16.68 -20.44 12.68
N LEU A 668 -15.48 -20.00 12.32
CA LEU A 668 -14.61 -19.22 13.23
C LEU A 668 -15.20 -17.86 13.59
N TYR A 669 -15.85 -17.18 12.64
CA TYR A 669 -16.50 -15.88 12.88
C TYR A 669 -17.74 -15.96 13.77
N GLU A 670 -18.33 -17.15 13.97
CA GLU A 670 -19.47 -17.41 14.86
C GLU A 670 -19.03 -17.75 16.29
N GLN A 671 -17.74 -17.99 16.52
CA GLN A 671 -17.22 -18.41 17.82
C GLN A 671 -17.34 -17.29 18.87
N GLU A 672 -17.61 -17.67 20.11
CA GLU A 672 -17.34 -16.80 21.26
C GLU A 672 -15.83 -16.62 21.40
N VAL A 673 -15.38 -15.37 21.49
CA VAL A 673 -13.98 -14.97 21.65
C VAL A 673 -13.91 -14.18 22.95
N SER A 674 -13.00 -14.56 23.85
CA SER A 674 -12.69 -13.80 25.06
C SER A 674 -11.63 -12.72 24.80
N HIS A 675 -11.35 -11.87 25.79
CA HIS A 675 -10.22 -10.94 25.73
C HIS A 675 -8.87 -11.65 25.60
N ASP A 676 -8.74 -12.86 26.16
CA ASP A 676 -7.49 -13.65 26.12
C ASP A 676 -7.29 -14.31 24.75
N ASP A 677 -8.36 -14.87 24.17
CA ASP A 677 -8.36 -15.35 22.78
C ASP A 677 -8.01 -14.21 21.82
N ALA A 678 -8.66 -13.05 21.96
CA ALA A 678 -8.40 -11.88 21.12
C ALA A 678 -6.96 -11.38 21.24
N TRP A 679 -6.35 -11.38 22.43
CA TRP A 679 -4.95 -10.99 22.60
C TRP A 679 -4.01 -12.00 21.94
N CYS A 680 -4.18 -13.30 22.19
CA CYS A 680 -3.38 -14.35 21.53
C CYS A 680 -3.50 -14.28 20.00
N THR A 681 -4.71 -14.10 19.47
CA THR A 681 -4.93 -13.94 18.02
C THR A 681 -4.24 -12.70 17.46
N LEU A 682 -4.24 -11.55 18.16
CA LEU A 682 -3.50 -10.35 17.73
C LEU A 682 -1.98 -10.59 17.66
N ILE A 683 -1.39 -11.24 18.67
CA ILE A 683 0.04 -11.58 18.68
C ILE A 683 0.37 -12.54 17.54
N PHE A 684 -0.35 -13.66 17.43
CA PHE A 684 -0.14 -14.64 16.37
C PHE A 684 -0.29 -14.03 14.97
N ARG A 685 -1.34 -13.24 14.76
CA ARG A 685 -1.58 -12.52 13.51
C ARG A 685 -0.44 -11.58 13.16
N MET A 686 0.07 -10.82 14.12
CA MET A 686 1.22 -9.93 13.92
C MET A 686 2.46 -10.71 13.47
N ILE A 687 2.76 -11.86 14.09
CA ILE A 687 3.89 -12.71 13.68
C ILE A 687 3.68 -13.19 12.23
N CYS A 688 2.52 -13.79 11.93
CA CYS A 688 2.20 -14.25 10.57
C CYS A 688 2.27 -13.14 9.53
N TRP A 689 1.73 -11.96 9.83
CA TRP A 689 1.68 -10.83 8.91
C TRP A 689 3.08 -10.27 8.61
N LEU A 690 3.96 -10.19 9.62
CA LEU A 690 5.36 -9.77 9.45
C LEU A 690 6.24 -10.86 8.82
N MET A 691 5.86 -12.14 8.91
CA MET A 691 6.51 -13.22 8.17
C MET A 691 6.12 -13.22 6.69
N LEU A 692 4.86 -12.84 6.38
CA LEU A 692 4.30 -12.86 5.02
C LEU A 692 4.69 -11.65 4.17
N HIS A 693 4.90 -10.48 4.78
CA HIS A 693 5.20 -9.24 4.05
C HIS A 693 6.64 -8.78 4.28
N ASP A 694 7.32 -8.42 3.18
CA ASP A 694 8.69 -7.93 3.17
C ASP A 694 8.76 -6.43 2.87
N PHE A 695 9.83 -5.78 3.35
CA PHE A 695 10.07 -4.35 3.20
C PHE A 695 11.50 -4.09 2.76
N ASN A 696 11.71 -3.04 1.97
CA ASN A 696 13.07 -2.57 1.71
C ASN A 696 13.64 -1.90 2.97
N LYS A 697 14.75 -2.43 3.50
CA LYS A 697 15.48 -1.91 4.68
C LYS A 697 15.95 -0.45 4.57
N LEU A 698 15.87 0.18 3.40
CA LEU A 698 16.22 1.59 3.16
C LEU A 698 15.01 2.48 2.80
N ASP A 699 13.81 1.90 2.74
CA ASP A 699 12.53 2.59 2.62
C ASP A 699 12.02 2.98 4.01
N VAL A 700 11.77 4.27 4.20
CA VAL A 700 11.16 4.85 5.39
C VAL A 700 10.24 5.96 4.93
N GLN A 701 9.06 6.04 5.54
CA GLN A 701 8.04 6.96 5.07
C GLN A 701 8.39 8.41 5.39
N LEU A 702 8.22 9.27 4.38
CA LEU A 702 8.34 10.72 4.49
C LEU A 702 6.94 11.36 4.48
N SER A 703 6.81 12.51 5.14
CA SER A 703 5.57 13.29 5.22
C SER A 703 5.05 13.68 3.84
N LYS A 704 4.00 12.99 3.38
CA LYS A 704 3.27 13.28 2.13
C LYS A 704 1.83 12.76 2.15
N SER A 705 1.27 12.52 3.33
CA SER A 705 -0.06 11.93 3.54
C SER A 705 -1.18 12.73 2.88
N GLU A 706 -1.04 14.06 2.83
CA GLU A 706 -1.96 14.99 2.15
C GLU A 706 -1.96 14.88 0.61
N LEU A 707 -1.09 14.06 0.02
CA LEU A 707 -1.04 13.82 -1.43
C LEU A 707 -1.75 12.54 -1.88
N LEU A 708 -2.33 11.76 -0.96
CA LEU A 708 -3.17 10.61 -1.29
C LEU A 708 -4.30 11.04 -2.24
N GLY A 709 -4.38 10.42 -3.42
CA GLY A 709 -5.35 10.75 -4.47
C GLY A 709 -5.19 12.15 -5.11
N SER A 710 -4.12 12.88 -4.82
CA SER A 710 -3.90 14.25 -5.31
C SER A 710 -3.80 14.31 -6.83
N ARG A 711 -4.77 14.98 -7.45
CA ARG A 711 -4.85 15.22 -8.90
C ARG A 711 -3.97 16.38 -9.38
N MET A 712 -3.02 16.84 -8.56
CA MET A 712 -2.04 17.86 -8.97
C MET A 712 -1.25 17.34 -10.17
N PRO A 713 -1.31 18.01 -11.35
CA PRO A 713 -0.58 17.56 -12.53
C PRO A 713 0.92 17.72 -12.30
N VAL A 714 1.67 16.69 -12.70
CA VAL A 714 3.13 16.71 -12.73
C VAL A 714 3.61 16.11 -14.04
N TYR A 715 4.82 16.46 -14.43
CA TYR A 715 5.36 16.13 -15.75
C TYR A 715 6.60 15.24 -15.61
N ILE A 716 6.81 14.37 -16.59
CA ILE A 716 8.01 13.54 -16.64
C ILE A 716 8.75 13.92 -17.92
N SER A 717 10.01 14.33 -17.77
CA SER A 717 10.86 14.87 -18.84
C SER A 717 11.22 13.86 -19.92
#